data_AF-A0A315ZCB9-F1
#
_entry.id   AF-A0A315ZCB9-F1
#
_cell.length_a   1.000
_cell.length_b   1.000
_cell.length_c   1.000
_cell.angle_alpha   90.00
_cell.angle_beta   90.00
_cell.angle_gamma   90.00
#
_symmetry.space_group_name_H-M   'P 1'
#
loop_
_entity.id
_entity.type
_entity.pdbx_description
1 polymer ?
#
loop_
_entity_poly.entity_id
_entity_poly.type
_entity_poly.pdbx_seq_one_letter_code
_entity_poly.pdbx_strand_id
1 'polypeptide(L)'
;MITRQTTFLIRKILLLSILSFVGVLQSFAQNQQTKKQRILKKLSIDFASAEQINYDKAVKYAEANGYPLTIERPDGNLYLQSITDENELVYIKSYNRASAATSGAAGINPGGSMGLGLTGEGLTVGVWEVGDPLLTHDELVGRAFKMDSPSSRRNANEQNHASHVTGTIIAGGVRSNAKGMAYKAKAHNYSSQNDLAEMANAAQNNLIISNHSYGSVRGWDGDQWFGNKNVSTQEDYLFGFYSSTSSNLDAVAYSAPNYLIVWAAGNDRTDAPSSSSTETDVTVRQDGPYDCIGPSGIAKNILTVGAVESVSEYTGPSSVIMSEFSSWGPADDGRIKPDLVGAGVEVFSSGSGASKSNPDDGVNESSSYYLTLSGTSMASPSVAGTLLLLQELYKDLNNGQQMRSSTLKALAIHSCREVGDSDGPDYKHGWGLINAEGASNVLLLEASDRGHQVIESELSNQGTYTLDVTSDGQNPIVVTLVWTDPAGAVPSASVDPSQKALVNDLDLRVKGSDDTVYYPWKLNPSTPSAAATNSDDNDTDNVEKIEIEVPSAGTYTIEITHKGNLVDNEQEFGLIVSTASVESTARTFYWVGLGENESWNDGGNWSLESGGDPANEIPTETDRVVFDDDNFILNSVSLEDDISISTLTFNNTDPFTLNTNEFSINVDGALLAYGPITYNGNLNLTSELIPQNNIIIESDADFSNADVALITSDASKGWKVKSDIFCRSLTISTGLLQLGEYTLETDELSLLSDAEISVDERGSLLLGTSLSADFDGFEFDGLISTKGDLTFDLPNSFIRTLDFSNLITVSSAITLDSLLSSEGGLSFTNPITLTINEHMELRGRENSKVSLSSNGGVSTLSSNADSRYCNDHLDISNIQIEGSTLFVTGDSSTIDSNSSGWTVDDCDNMLYANFDAFFACTNSLISLEDKSTGNPETWSWEVRQNNQVVATVNEQSPQLLFEGDGDIEVVLTITRGSESTSKTKTIELSPNTLTKPNIVVSGNILRVQAQPNADYLWVYNGMVVQESNLNYFVNENLLEGVYQVIVNNGSCRSVSEEFNLTYTSSDSKMNTPILAYPNPIKSSFVIENFTADSGEVSIYNLLGQVVDKLELDKNEIVEFSNIKWQKGFYILVWNTGETVFKQKLVKE
;
A
#
# COMPACT_ATOMS: atom_id res chain seq x y z
N MET A 1 21.16 -86.90 30.05
CA MET A 1 21.85 -85.60 29.82
C MET A 1 22.39 -85.45 28.39
N ILE A 2 21.79 -86.10 27.38
CA ILE A 2 22.29 -86.12 25.98
C ILE A 2 21.28 -85.50 24.98
N THR A 3 20.05 -85.19 25.39
CA THR A 3 18.99 -84.74 24.47
C THR A 3 18.81 -83.22 24.36
N ARG A 4 19.56 -82.40 25.11
CA ARG A 4 19.50 -80.92 25.01
C ARG A 4 20.67 -80.28 24.26
N GLN A 5 21.80 -80.97 24.07
CA GLN A 5 22.93 -80.44 23.31
C GLN A 5 22.86 -80.72 21.80
N THR A 6 22.21 -81.81 21.38
CA THR A 6 22.08 -82.18 19.96
C THR A 6 21.08 -81.30 19.19
N THR A 7 19.99 -80.87 19.82
CA THR A 7 18.96 -80.04 19.17
C THR A 7 19.42 -78.59 18.95
N PHE A 8 20.34 -78.10 19.79
CA PHE A 8 20.89 -76.75 19.66
C PHE A 8 21.97 -76.66 18.54
N LEU A 9 22.71 -77.74 18.32
CA LEU A 9 23.74 -77.80 17.27
C LEU A 9 23.12 -77.95 15.87
N ILE A 10 22.04 -78.73 15.73
CA ILE A 10 21.34 -78.92 14.45
C ILE A 10 20.64 -77.62 14.00
N ARG A 11 20.08 -76.82 14.92
CA ARG A 11 19.50 -75.51 14.56
C ARG A 11 20.53 -74.47 14.13
N LYS A 12 21.75 -74.47 14.70
CA LYS A 12 22.82 -73.57 14.24
C LYS A 12 23.38 -73.97 12.87
N ILE A 13 23.49 -75.26 12.57
CA ILE A 13 23.96 -75.72 11.25
C ILE A 13 22.92 -75.43 10.16
N LEU A 14 21.62 -75.59 10.45
CA LEU A 14 20.55 -75.26 9.50
C LEU A 14 20.41 -73.75 9.27
N LEU A 15 20.66 -72.91 10.28
CA LEU A 15 20.68 -71.45 10.11
C LEU A 15 21.90 -71.00 9.30
N LEU A 16 23.08 -71.59 9.52
CA LEU A 16 24.29 -71.25 8.76
C LEU A 16 24.22 -71.72 7.30
N SER A 17 23.57 -72.84 6.99
CA SER A 17 23.39 -73.30 5.60
C SER A 17 22.34 -72.50 4.83
N ILE A 18 21.31 -71.97 5.50
CA ILE A 18 20.31 -71.09 4.87
C ILE A 18 20.88 -69.68 4.66
N LEU A 19 21.68 -69.15 5.59
CA LEU A 19 22.37 -67.85 5.38
C LEU A 19 23.44 -67.91 4.27
N SER A 20 24.11 -69.05 4.08
CA SER A 20 25.11 -69.20 3.02
C SER A 20 24.50 -69.46 1.63
N PHE A 21 23.26 -69.96 1.53
CA PHE A 21 22.57 -70.09 0.25
C PHE A 21 21.84 -68.82 -0.20
N VAL A 22 21.35 -67.99 0.73
CA VAL A 22 20.79 -66.65 0.42
C VAL A 22 21.89 -65.65 0.02
N GLY A 23 23.09 -65.76 0.62
CA GLY A 23 24.24 -64.91 0.28
C GLY A 23 24.81 -65.11 -1.12
N VAL A 24 24.64 -66.30 -1.73
CA VAL A 24 25.16 -66.60 -3.09
C VAL A 24 24.17 -66.21 -4.20
N LEU A 25 22.86 -66.13 -3.91
CA LEU A 25 21.87 -65.65 -4.89
C LEU A 25 21.70 -64.11 -4.88
N GLN A 26 21.90 -63.45 -3.73
CA GLN A 26 21.96 -61.98 -3.70
C GLN A 26 23.23 -61.44 -4.38
N SER A 27 24.36 -62.16 -4.34
CA SER A 27 25.62 -61.71 -4.94
C SER A 27 25.71 -61.84 -6.46
N PHE A 28 24.76 -62.51 -7.15
CA PHE A 28 24.67 -62.50 -8.62
C PHE A 28 23.67 -61.47 -9.18
N ALA A 29 22.56 -61.19 -8.48
CA ALA A 29 21.61 -60.14 -8.88
C ALA A 29 22.16 -58.73 -8.57
N GLN A 30 22.82 -58.56 -7.41
CA GLN A 30 23.47 -57.31 -7.04
C GLN A 30 24.67 -57.01 -7.97
N ASN A 31 25.35 -58.02 -8.52
CA ASN A 31 26.46 -57.81 -9.46
C ASN A 31 26.01 -57.43 -10.89
N GLN A 32 24.75 -57.69 -11.30
CA GLN A 32 24.24 -57.18 -12.59
C GLN A 32 23.67 -55.76 -12.47
N GLN A 33 22.98 -55.44 -11.36
CA GLN A 33 22.42 -54.10 -11.14
C GLN A 33 23.52 -53.06 -10.83
N THR A 34 24.57 -53.45 -10.08
CA THR A 34 25.74 -52.57 -9.82
C THR A 34 26.62 -52.37 -11.07
N LYS A 35 26.59 -53.30 -12.04
CA LYS A 35 27.29 -53.14 -13.33
C LYS A 35 26.57 -52.13 -14.23
N LYS A 36 25.24 -52.19 -14.29
CA LYS A 36 24.41 -51.24 -15.08
C LYS A 36 24.47 -49.81 -14.53
N GLN A 37 24.46 -49.64 -13.21
CA GLN A 37 24.60 -48.32 -12.57
C GLN A 37 26.03 -47.75 -12.63
N ARG A 38 27.08 -48.57 -12.55
CA ARG A 38 28.46 -48.11 -12.84
C ARG A 38 28.67 -47.75 -14.30
N ILE A 39 28.02 -48.48 -15.22
CA ILE A 39 28.05 -48.18 -16.66
C ILE A 39 27.31 -46.87 -16.94
N LEU A 40 26.12 -46.64 -16.37
CA LEU A 40 25.36 -45.38 -16.51
C LEU A 40 26.08 -44.17 -15.89
N LYS A 41 26.70 -44.33 -14.72
CA LYS A 41 27.50 -43.27 -14.07
C LYS A 41 28.80 -42.96 -14.81
N LYS A 42 29.38 -43.97 -15.47
CA LYS A 42 30.52 -43.79 -16.38
C LYS A 42 30.09 -43.20 -17.72
N LEU A 43 28.95 -43.61 -18.28
CA LEU A 43 28.34 -43.03 -19.48
C LEU A 43 27.95 -41.57 -19.28
N SER A 44 27.42 -41.18 -18.12
CA SER A 44 27.10 -39.78 -17.81
C SER A 44 28.35 -38.88 -17.77
N ILE A 45 29.46 -39.37 -17.19
CA ILE A 45 30.74 -38.65 -17.17
C ILE A 45 31.42 -38.66 -18.55
N ASP A 46 31.35 -39.79 -19.25
CA ASP A 46 31.91 -39.97 -20.60
C ASP A 46 31.09 -39.16 -21.64
N PHE A 47 29.78 -38.98 -21.45
CA PHE A 47 28.91 -38.16 -22.29
C PHE A 47 29.11 -36.67 -22.04
N ALA A 48 29.16 -36.22 -20.79
CA ALA A 48 29.50 -34.83 -20.48
C ALA A 48 30.89 -34.44 -21.02
N SER A 49 31.87 -35.36 -20.95
CA SER A 49 33.20 -35.15 -21.52
C SER A 49 33.20 -35.23 -23.06
N ALA A 50 32.40 -36.11 -23.66
CA ALA A 50 32.26 -36.23 -25.11
C ALA A 50 31.51 -35.05 -25.74
N GLU A 51 30.55 -34.47 -25.02
CA GLU A 51 29.77 -33.29 -25.42
C GLU A 51 30.65 -32.03 -25.41
N GLN A 52 31.48 -31.84 -24.38
CA GLN A 52 32.49 -30.78 -24.37
C GLN A 52 33.52 -30.95 -25.50
N ILE A 53 34.01 -32.17 -25.74
CA ILE A 53 34.95 -32.45 -26.84
C ILE A 53 34.28 -32.23 -28.21
N ASN A 54 32.98 -32.52 -28.33
CA ASN A 54 32.21 -32.31 -29.55
C ASN A 54 32.00 -30.81 -29.80
N TYR A 55 31.64 -30.04 -28.78
CA TYR A 55 31.58 -28.57 -28.84
C TYR A 55 32.93 -27.95 -29.24
N ASP A 56 34.04 -28.37 -28.64
CA ASP A 56 35.38 -27.88 -29.00
C ASP A 56 35.77 -28.21 -30.46
N LYS A 57 35.28 -29.34 -30.99
CA LYS A 57 35.42 -29.70 -32.41
C LYS A 57 34.54 -28.83 -33.29
N ALA A 58 33.31 -28.54 -32.86
CA ALA A 58 32.37 -27.69 -33.56
C ALA A 58 32.93 -26.27 -33.72
N VAL A 59 33.48 -25.70 -32.64
CA VAL A 59 34.14 -24.38 -32.65
C VAL A 59 35.32 -24.36 -33.61
N LYS A 60 36.24 -25.34 -33.52
CA LYS A 60 37.39 -25.40 -34.43
C LYS A 60 37.01 -25.60 -35.90
N TYR A 61 35.96 -26.38 -36.16
CA TYR A 61 35.44 -26.58 -37.52
C TYR A 61 34.75 -25.31 -38.04
N ALA A 62 34.00 -24.61 -37.20
CA ALA A 62 33.35 -23.35 -37.52
C ALA A 62 34.38 -22.25 -37.84
N GLU A 63 35.40 -22.08 -36.99
CA GLU A 63 36.50 -21.12 -37.20
C GLU A 63 37.33 -21.42 -38.46
N ALA A 64 37.62 -22.70 -38.73
CA ALA A 64 38.41 -23.10 -39.89
C ALA A 64 37.67 -22.96 -41.24
N ASN A 65 36.33 -22.95 -41.22
CA ASN A 65 35.49 -22.87 -42.43
C ASN A 65 34.69 -21.57 -42.53
N GLY A 66 34.88 -20.62 -41.61
CA GLY A 66 34.24 -19.30 -41.63
C GLY A 66 32.75 -19.30 -41.26
N TYR A 67 32.29 -20.28 -40.48
CA TYR A 67 30.94 -20.29 -39.92
C TYR A 67 30.92 -19.52 -38.60
N PRO A 68 29.93 -18.64 -38.36
CA PRO A 68 29.88 -17.83 -37.16
C PRO A 68 29.47 -18.67 -35.94
N LEU A 69 30.04 -18.42 -34.77
CA LEU A 69 29.69 -19.12 -33.53
C LEU A 69 28.32 -18.70 -32.98
N THR A 70 27.85 -17.54 -33.41
CA THR A 70 26.53 -16.97 -33.15
C THR A 70 25.95 -16.52 -34.48
N ILE A 71 24.75 -16.98 -34.84
CA ILE A 71 24.01 -16.50 -36.00
C ILE A 71 22.95 -15.54 -35.50
N GLU A 72 23.10 -14.27 -35.83
CA GLU A 72 22.12 -13.24 -35.48
C GLU A 72 20.88 -13.36 -36.36
N ARG A 73 19.70 -13.28 -35.74
CA ARG A 73 18.40 -13.32 -36.42
C ARG A 73 17.40 -12.41 -35.72
N PRO A 74 16.37 -11.93 -36.44
CA PRO A 74 15.27 -11.17 -35.86
C PRO A 74 14.50 -11.93 -34.76
N ASP A 75 14.46 -13.27 -34.80
CA ASP A 75 13.77 -14.15 -33.84
C ASP A 75 14.68 -14.62 -32.67
N GLY A 76 15.86 -14.02 -32.52
CA GLY A 76 16.84 -14.34 -31.50
C GLY A 76 18.04 -15.10 -32.03
N ASN A 77 19.19 -14.83 -31.42
CA ASN A 77 20.47 -15.39 -31.87
C ASN A 77 20.53 -16.91 -31.70
N LEU A 78 21.04 -17.61 -32.71
CA LEU A 78 21.37 -19.02 -32.63
C LEU A 78 22.82 -19.20 -32.21
N TYR A 79 23.06 -20.00 -31.17
CA TYR A 79 24.40 -20.24 -30.62
C TYR A 79 24.88 -21.63 -30.99
N LEU A 80 26.12 -21.75 -31.46
CA LEU A 80 26.71 -23.04 -31.80
C LEU A 80 26.79 -23.92 -30.54
N GLN A 81 26.31 -25.17 -30.63
CA GLN A 81 26.30 -26.13 -29.50
C GLN A 81 27.13 -27.37 -29.79
N SER A 82 27.14 -27.88 -31.03
CA SER A 82 27.82 -29.14 -31.35
C SER A 82 28.09 -29.29 -32.86
N ILE A 83 28.74 -30.38 -33.26
CA ILE A 83 28.99 -30.78 -34.65
C ILE A 83 28.68 -32.27 -34.82
N THR A 84 27.98 -32.63 -35.90
CA THR A 84 27.62 -34.02 -36.21
C THR A 84 28.82 -34.80 -36.74
N ASP A 85 28.72 -36.13 -36.77
CA ASP A 85 29.78 -37.00 -37.30
C ASP A 85 29.98 -36.82 -38.83
N GLU A 86 29.02 -36.20 -39.51
CA GLU A 86 29.06 -35.78 -40.91
C GLU A 86 29.67 -34.38 -41.12
N ASN A 87 30.15 -33.72 -40.05
CA ASN A 87 30.65 -32.35 -39.98
C ASN A 87 29.60 -31.24 -40.21
N GLU A 88 28.35 -31.47 -39.80
CA GLU A 88 27.31 -30.43 -39.82
C GLU A 88 27.28 -29.70 -38.46
N LEU A 89 27.33 -28.38 -38.47
CA LEU A 89 27.27 -27.56 -37.25
C LEU A 89 25.84 -27.49 -36.71
N VAL A 90 25.67 -27.72 -35.40
CA VAL A 90 24.39 -27.70 -34.69
C VAL A 90 24.32 -26.44 -33.85
N TYR A 91 23.28 -25.63 -34.06
CA TYR A 91 23.02 -24.39 -33.33
C TYR A 91 21.74 -24.50 -32.49
N ILE A 92 21.70 -23.85 -31.32
CA ILE A 92 20.58 -23.83 -30.36
C ILE A 92 20.05 -22.42 -30.08
N LYS A 93 18.83 -22.33 -29.54
CA LYS A 93 18.17 -21.11 -29.03
C LYS A 93 17.80 -21.25 -27.55
N SER A 94 17.56 -20.14 -26.84
CA SER A 94 17.45 -20.03 -25.36
C SER A 94 16.24 -19.17 -24.93
N TYR A 95 15.60 -19.43 -23.77
CA TYR A 95 14.22 -18.97 -23.50
C TYR A 95 13.85 -18.39 -22.10
N ASN A 96 14.75 -17.83 -21.27
CA ASN A 96 14.25 -16.94 -20.20
C ASN A 96 13.69 -15.64 -20.80
N ARG A 97 14.40 -15.10 -21.81
CA ARG A 97 13.93 -13.97 -22.60
C ARG A 97 12.57 -14.24 -23.27
N ALA A 98 12.32 -15.47 -23.71
CA ALA A 98 11.02 -15.83 -24.28
C ALA A 98 9.92 -15.97 -23.20
N SER A 99 10.27 -16.32 -21.96
CA SER A 99 9.34 -16.24 -20.84
C SER A 99 8.97 -14.78 -20.53
N ALA A 100 9.95 -13.88 -20.55
CA ALA A 100 9.70 -12.44 -20.44
C ALA A 100 8.89 -11.87 -21.61
N ALA A 101 9.09 -12.35 -22.85
CA ALA A 101 8.25 -11.99 -23.99
C ALA A 101 6.81 -12.52 -23.84
N THR A 102 6.68 -13.78 -23.42
CA THR A 102 5.38 -14.45 -23.19
C THR A 102 4.55 -13.70 -22.17
N SER A 103 5.17 -13.24 -21.08
CA SER A 103 4.47 -12.50 -20.03
C SER A 103 4.30 -11.01 -20.31
N GLY A 104 4.95 -10.46 -21.33
CA GLY A 104 5.03 -9.02 -21.57
C GLY A 104 6.07 -8.28 -20.70
N ALA A 105 6.76 -8.97 -19.79
CA ALA A 105 7.83 -8.36 -18.98
C ALA A 105 8.94 -7.75 -19.84
N ALA A 106 9.26 -8.38 -20.98
CA ALA A 106 10.24 -7.84 -21.93
C ALA A 106 9.82 -6.50 -22.54
N GLY A 107 8.50 -6.26 -22.69
CA GLY A 107 7.96 -5.01 -23.20
C GLY A 107 8.04 -3.85 -22.20
N ILE A 108 8.06 -4.15 -20.90
CA ILE A 108 8.10 -3.13 -19.83
C ILE A 108 9.49 -2.96 -19.20
N ASN A 109 10.44 -3.86 -19.48
CA ASN A 109 11.85 -3.69 -19.13
C ASN A 109 12.53 -2.58 -19.97
N PRO A 110 13.75 -2.12 -19.60
CA PRO A 110 14.53 -1.22 -20.44
C PRO A 110 14.71 -1.75 -21.86
N GLY A 111 14.53 -0.86 -22.84
CA GLY A 111 14.52 -1.16 -24.27
C GLY A 111 13.26 -1.90 -24.78
N GLY A 112 12.29 -2.19 -23.90
CA GLY A 112 11.05 -2.87 -24.23
C GLY A 112 9.98 -1.93 -24.78
N SER A 113 9.09 -2.45 -25.63
CA SER A 113 8.01 -1.79 -26.40
C SER A 113 7.21 -0.69 -25.68
N MET A 114 7.07 -0.75 -24.36
CA MET A 114 6.30 0.21 -23.57
C MET A 114 7.12 1.42 -23.12
N GLY A 115 8.45 1.37 -23.22
CA GLY A 115 9.35 2.47 -22.85
C GLY A 115 9.50 2.73 -21.35
N LEU A 116 8.99 1.85 -20.49
CA LEU A 116 8.86 2.10 -19.05
C LEU A 116 10.13 1.88 -18.23
N GLY A 117 11.05 1.05 -18.72
CA GLY A 117 12.33 0.88 -18.04
C GLY A 117 12.31 0.11 -16.72
N LEU A 118 11.24 -0.65 -16.43
CA LEU A 118 11.04 -1.32 -15.14
C LEU A 118 12.05 -2.45 -14.91
N THR A 119 12.64 -2.53 -13.72
CA THR A 119 13.75 -3.47 -13.44
C THR A 119 13.56 -4.29 -12.16
N GLY A 120 12.63 -3.89 -11.30
CA GLY A 120 12.39 -4.40 -9.96
C GLY A 120 13.37 -3.84 -8.92
N GLU A 121 14.08 -2.75 -9.20
CA GLU A 121 15.02 -2.13 -8.27
C GLU A 121 14.30 -1.72 -6.97
N GLY A 122 14.97 -1.88 -5.82
CA GLY A 122 14.36 -1.60 -4.52
C GLY A 122 13.26 -2.58 -4.06
N LEU A 123 12.85 -3.56 -4.89
CA LEU A 123 11.86 -4.58 -4.52
C LEU A 123 12.50 -5.90 -4.09
N THR A 124 11.76 -6.66 -3.27
CA THR A 124 12.17 -7.97 -2.78
C THR A 124 11.06 -8.99 -2.95
N VAL A 125 11.40 -10.15 -3.53
CA VAL A 125 10.50 -11.31 -3.66
C VAL A 125 10.87 -12.40 -2.66
N GLY A 126 9.87 -13.07 -2.11
CA GLY A 126 10.07 -14.28 -1.31
C GLY A 126 10.03 -15.52 -2.19
N VAL A 127 10.95 -16.46 -2.01
CA VAL A 127 11.03 -17.68 -2.82
C VAL A 127 11.14 -18.88 -1.88
N TRP A 128 10.12 -19.73 -1.84
CA TRP A 128 10.15 -20.97 -1.05
C TRP A 128 10.36 -22.15 -1.98
N GLU A 129 11.42 -22.92 -1.71
CA GLU A 129 11.79 -24.07 -2.53
C GLU A 129 12.17 -25.29 -1.69
N VAL A 130 12.10 -26.46 -2.32
CA VAL A 130 12.49 -27.73 -1.69
C VAL A 130 13.99 -27.87 -1.48
N GLY A 131 14.79 -27.09 -2.22
CA GLY A 131 16.24 -26.98 -2.12
C GLY A 131 16.71 -25.53 -1.96
N ASP A 132 18.01 -25.35 -1.80
CA ASP A 132 18.62 -24.02 -1.69
C ASP A 132 19.20 -23.58 -3.05
N PRO A 133 19.01 -22.33 -3.50
CA PRO A 133 19.69 -21.85 -4.70
C PRO A 133 21.20 -21.72 -4.48
N LEU A 134 21.98 -21.83 -5.56
CA LEU A 134 23.42 -21.53 -5.53
C LEU A 134 23.63 -20.01 -5.46
N LEU A 135 23.67 -19.45 -4.25
CA LEU A 135 23.82 -18.01 -4.03
C LEU A 135 25.12 -17.42 -4.60
N THR A 136 26.14 -18.26 -4.84
CA THR A 136 27.40 -17.87 -5.47
C THR A 136 27.35 -17.87 -6.98
N HIS A 137 26.22 -18.19 -7.60
CA HIS A 137 26.05 -18.08 -9.05
C HIS A 137 26.23 -16.62 -9.50
N ASP A 138 26.91 -16.41 -10.61
CA ASP A 138 27.20 -15.09 -11.19
C ASP A 138 25.93 -14.25 -11.42
N GLU A 139 24.78 -14.88 -11.66
CA GLU A 139 23.48 -14.22 -11.85
C GLU A 139 22.81 -13.80 -10.53
N LEU A 140 23.19 -14.40 -9.40
CA LEU A 140 22.48 -14.31 -8.11
C LEU A 140 23.31 -13.66 -7.00
N VAL A 141 24.63 -13.57 -7.19
CA VAL A 141 25.56 -13.02 -6.20
C VAL A 141 25.19 -11.57 -5.84
N GLY A 142 25.07 -11.31 -4.54
CA GLY A 142 24.73 -9.98 -4.01
C GLY A 142 23.25 -9.59 -4.07
N ARG A 143 22.37 -10.47 -4.58
CA ARG A 143 20.92 -10.20 -4.70
C ARG A 143 20.00 -11.33 -4.25
N ALA A 144 20.48 -12.58 -4.23
CA ALA A 144 19.79 -13.69 -3.60
C ALA A 144 20.35 -13.93 -2.20
N PHE A 145 19.46 -14.09 -1.22
CA PHE A 145 19.79 -14.33 0.19
C PHE A 145 19.04 -15.54 0.72
N LYS A 146 19.67 -16.33 1.59
CA LYS A 146 19.02 -17.43 2.33
C LYS A 146 18.58 -16.90 3.70
N MET A 147 17.31 -17.08 4.04
CA MET A 147 16.69 -16.45 5.21
C MET A 147 16.46 -17.39 6.40
N ASP A 148 16.40 -18.70 6.14
CA ASP A 148 16.25 -19.76 7.13
C ASP A 148 17.49 -20.67 7.18
N SER A 149 17.43 -21.70 8.03
CA SER A 149 18.48 -22.70 8.06
C SER A 149 18.58 -23.40 6.69
N PRO A 150 19.79 -23.76 6.24
CA PRO A 150 19.92 -24.48 4.98
C PRO A 150 19.05 -25.72 4.94
N SER A 151 18.48 -26.01 3.77
CA SER A 151 17.62 -27.16 3.56
C SER A 151 18.29 -28.46 4.01
N SER A 152 17.51 -29.33 4.64
CA SER A 152 17.92 -30.70 4.98
C SER A 152 17.99 -31.61 3.74
N ARG A 153 17.46 -31.15 2.61
CA ARG A 153 17.43 -31.83 1.31
C ARG A 153 18.36 -31.10 0.33
N ARG A 154 19.62 -31.54 0.31
CA ARG A 154 20.68 -30.95 -0.55
C ARG A 154 21.07 -31.89 -1.67
N ASN A 155 20.10 -32.37 -2.44
CA ASN A 155 20.44 -33.12 -3.63
C ASN A 155 20.58 -32.20 -4.84
N ALA A 156 21.35 -32.65 -5.82
CA ALA A 156 21.68 -31.89 -7.02
C ALA A 156 20.46 -31.37 -7.79
N ASN A 157 19.37 -32.12 -7.83
CA ASN A 157 18.18 -31.73 -8.59
C ASN A 157 17.41 -30.62 -7.89
N GLU A 158 17.27 -30.70 -6.56
CA GLU A 158 16.59 -29.68 -5.74
C GLU A 158 17.34 -28.35 -5.77
N GLN A 159 18.68 -28.39 -5.73
CA GLN A 159 19.51 -27.19 -5.81
C GLN A 159 19.47 -26.54 -7.20
N ASN A 160 19.48 -27.35 -8.27
CA ASN A 160 19.33 -26.86 -9.64
C ASN A 160 17.94 -26.26 -9.85
N HIS A 161 16.89 -26.90 -9.34
CA HIS A 161 15.52 -26.40 -9.42
C HIS A 161 15.37 -25.07 -8.69
N ALA A 162 15.83 -24.97 -7.43
CA ALA A 162 15.78 -23.73 -6.67
C ALA A 162 16.59 -22.60 -7.34
N SER A 163 17.79 -22.89 -7.83
CA SER A 163 18.60 -21.90 -8.57
C SER A 163 17.92 -21.43 -9.86
N HIS A 164 17.19 -22.31 -10.53
CA HIS A 164 16.48 -22.00 -11.77
C HIS A 164 15.24 -21.16 -11.50
N VAL A 165 14.46 -21.50 -10.47
CA VAL A 165 13.31 -20.70 -10.01
C VAL A 165 13.76 -19.30 -9.62
N THR A 166 14.75 -19.17 -8.73
CA THR A 166 15.24 -17.85 -8.28
C THR A 166 15.79 -17.04 -9.46
N GLY A 167 16.54 -17.67 -10.37
CA GLY A 167 17.07 -17.00 -11.56
C GLY A 167 16.00 -16.53 -12.53
N THR A 168 14.94 -17.31 -12.70
CA THR A 168 13.80 -16.93 -13.55
C THR A 168 13.18 -15.60 -13.10
N ILE A 169 13.19 -15.32 -11.79
CA ILE A 169 12.70 -14.06 -11.24
C ILE A 169 13.77 -12.95 -11.32
N ILE A 170 14.98 -13.17 -10.80
CA ILE A 170 15.94 -12.10 -10.47
C ILE A 170 17.36 -12.26 -11.06
N ALA A 171 17.58 -13.14 -12.03
CA ALA A 171 18.90 -13.25 -12.67
C ALA A 171 19.29 -11.92 -13.33
N GLY A 172 20.52 -11.49 -13.15
CA GLY A 172 21.00 -10.17 -13.58
C GLY A 172 21.09 -9.97 -15.08
N GLY A 173 21.08 -11.05 -15.85
CA GLY A 173 21.39 -11.03 -17.25
C GLY A 173 22.89 -10.97 -17.53
N VAL A 174 23.73 -11.52 -16.64
CA VAL A 174 25.16 -11.78 -16.95
C VAL A 174 25.25 -12.58 -18.25
N ARG A 175 24.34 -13.53 -18.43
CA ARG A 175 23.98 -14.09 -19.71
C ARG A 175 22.61 -13.54 -20.11
N SER A 176 22.57 -12.75 -21.20
CA SER A 176 21.37 -12.07 -21.68
C SER A 176 20.12 -12.96 -21.75
N ASN A 177 20.25 -14.19 -22.23
CA ASN A 177 19.12 -15.11 -22.38
C ASN A 177 18.62 -15.74 -21.07
N ALA A 178 19.37 -15.60 -19.98
CA ALA A 178 19.00 -16.03 -18.63
C ALA A 178 18.50 -14.88 -17.76
N LYS A 179 18.49 -13.63 -18.24
CA LYS A 179 18.01 -12.46 -17.50
C LYS A 179 16.62 -12.72 -16.93
N GLY A 180 16.46 -12.52 -15.62
CA GLY A 180 15.18 -12.68 -14.93
C GLY A 180 14.26 -11.50 -15.22
N MET A 181 12.98 -11.69 -14.92
CA MET A 181 11.93 -10.70 -15.23
C MET A 181 12.20 -9.39 -14.47
N ALA A 182 12.50 -9.49 -13.18
CA ALA A 182 12.84 -8.38 -12.29
C ALA A 182 14.33 -8.43 -11.91
N TYR A 183 15.19 -8.22 -12.91
CA TYR A 183 16.64 -8.48 -12.84
C TYR A 183 17.45 -7.60 -11.87
N LYS A 184 16.89 -6.49 -11.37
CA LYS A 184 17.48 -5.67 -10.29
C LYS A 184 16.85 -5.91 -8.92
N ALA A 185 15.78 -6.72 -8.82
CA ALA A 185 15.18 -7.07 -7.55
C ALA A 185 16.06 -8.01 -6.71
N LYS A 186 15.73 -8.09 -5.41
CA LYS A 186 16.34 -9.03 -4.46
C LYS A 186 15.42 -10.23 -4.22
N ALA A 187 16.00 -11.39 -3.89
CA ALA A 187 15.25 -12.57 -3.50
C ALA A 187 15.62 -13.04 -2.10
N HIS A 188 14.61 -13.17 -1.25
CA HIS A 188 14.66 -13.83 0.04
C HIS A 188 14.24 -15.29 -0.12
N ASN A 189 15.19 -16.20 -0.05
CA ASN A 189 14.99 -17.62 -0.30
C ASN A 189 14.83 -18.38 1.02
N TYR A 190 13.83 -19.26 1.05
CA TYR A 190 13.44 -20.07 2.20
C TYR A 190 13.31 -21.53 1.80
N SER A 191 13.41 -22.45 2.77
CA SER A 191 13.06 -23.84 2.52
C SER A 191 11.55 -24.06 2.69
N SER A 192 10.97 -24.98 1.93
CA SER A 192 9.53 -25.28 1.95
C SER A 192 9.02 -25.98 3.25
N GLN A 193 9.81 -26.01 4.33
CA GLN A 193 9.58 -26.89 5.48
C GLN A 193 8.73 -26.23 6.57
N ASN A 194 8.75 -24.90 6.65
CA ASN A 194 8.04 -24.10 7.64
C ASN A 194 7.35 -22.89 6.97
N ASP A 195 6.89 -23.10 5.74
CA ASP A 195 6.42 -22.05 4.83
C ASP A 195 5.33 -21.15 5.41
N LEU A 196 4.26 -21.70 6.01
CA LEU A 196 3.15 -20.89 6.55
C LEU A 196 3.59 -19.87 7.60
N ALA A 197 4.45 -20.27 8.54
CA ALA A 197 4.94 -19.38 9.59
C ALA A 197 5.94 -18.35 9.04
N GLU A 198 6.78 -18.75 8.09
CA GLU A 198 7.75 -17.87 7.46
C GLU A 198 7.09 -16.86 6.53
N MET A 199 6.08 -17.27 5.76
CA MET A 199 5.26 -16.38 4.94
C MET A 199 4.57 -15.33 5.79
N ALA A 200 3.90 -15.73 6.88
CA ALA A 200 3.25 -14.79 7.79
C ALA A 200 4.27 -13.78 8.39
N ASN A 201 5.47 -14.26 8.76
CA ASN A 201 6.51 -13.37 9.27
C ASN A 201 7.10 -12.45 8.19
N ALA A 202 7.31 -12.95 6.97
CA ALA A 202 7.83 -12.16 5.86
C ALA A 202 6.83 -11.08 5.44
N ALA A 203 5.54 -11.41 5.35
CA ALA A 203 4.47 -10.47 5.05
C ALA A 203 4.36 -9.37 6.13
N GLN A 204 4.50 -9.74 7.41
CA GLN A 204 4.59 -8.76 8.51
C GLN A 204 5.77 -7.78 8.35
N ASN A 205 6.84 -8.20 7.66
CA ASN A 205 8.00 -7.37 7.33
C ASN A 205 7.91 -6.79 5.91
N ASN A 206 6.69 -6.49 5.43
CA ASN A 206 6.39 -5.85 4.15
C ASN A 206 6.80 -6.66 2.90
N LEU A 207 6.84 -7.99 2.98
CA LEU A 207 6.91 -8.81 1.77
C LEU A 207 5.58 -8.76 1.02
N ILE A 208 5.60 -8.33 -0.23
CA ILE A 208 4.39 -8.13 -1.05
C ILE A 208 4.10 -9.24 -2.05
N ILE A 209 5.12 -10.00 -2.48
CA ILE A 209 4.97 -11.10 -3.44
C ILE A 209 5.88 -12.25 -3.04
N SER A 210 5.38 -13.49 -3.16
CA SER A 210 6.20 -14.69 -3.10
C SER A 210 5.91 -15.68 -4.21
N ASN A 211 6.89 -16.55 -4.49
CA ASN A 211 6.76 -17.69 -5.40
C ASN A 211 6.94 -19.03 -4.66
N HIS A 212 6.09 -19.99 -4.99
CA HIS A 212 6.08 -21.35 -4.45
C HIS A 212 5.96 -22.39 -5.56
N SER A 213 7.06 -23.05 -5.93
CA SER A 213 7.09 -24.01 -7.04
C SER A 213 7.18 -25.48 -6.61
N TYR A 214 6.54 -25.83 -5.49
CA TYR A 214 6.52 -27.18 -4.90
C TYR A 214 5.11 -27.66 -4.52
N GLY A 215 4.98 -28.96 -4.24
CA GLY A 215 3.72 -29.57 -3.82
C GLY A 215 3.90 -30.94 -3.16
N SER A 216 2.83 -31.44 -2.56
CA SER A 216 2.78 -32.82 -2.07
C SER A 216 2.63 -33.82 -3.21
N VAL A 217 3.38 -34.92 -3.14
CA VAL A 217 3.16 -36.08 -4.01
C VAL A 217 1.79 -36.69 -3.68
N ARG A 218 1.04 -37.03 -4.72
CA ARG A 218 -0.36 -37.49 -4.71
C ARG A 218 -0.63 -38.25 -6.01
N GLY A 219 -1.73 -38.99 -6.09
CA GLY A 219 -2.03 -39.77 -7.30
C GLY A 219 -0.92 -40.74 -7.69
N TRP A 220 -0.56 -40.78 -8.97
CA TRP A 220 0.56 -41.54 -9.52
C TRP A 220 1.85 -40.71 -9.52
N ASP A 221 2.94 -41.31 -9.04
CA ASP A 221 4.31 -40.83 -9.33
C ASP A 221 5.11 -42.02 -9.87
N GLY A 222 5.27 -42.03 -11.19
CA GLY A 222 5.76 -43.18 -11.93
C GLY A 222 4.90 -44.43 -11.71
N ASP A 223 5.53 -45.55 -11.32
CA ASP A 223 4.83 -46.82 -11.11
C ASP A 223 4.13 -46.95 -9.74
N GLN A 224 4.28 -45.94 -8.87
CA GLN A 224 3.81 -45.99 -7.49
C GLN A 224 2.59 -45.08 -7.28
N TRP A 225 1.57 -45.64 -6.63
CA TRP A 225 0.37 -44.89 -6.20
C TRP A 225 0.56 -44.32 -4.80
N PHE A 226 0.42 -43.01 -4.65
CA PHE A 226 0.48 -42.28 -3.39
C PHE A 226 -0.89 -41.92 -2.83
N GLY A 227 -1.96 -42.05 -3.63
CA GLY A 227 -3.30 -41.70 -3.20
C GLY A 227 -3.90 -42.58 -2.10
N ASN A 228 -4.85 -42.03 -1.35
CA ASN A 228 -5.43 -42.72 -0.21
C ASN A 228 -6.50 -43.75 -0.62
N LYS A 229 -6.07 -45.00 -0.78
CA LYS A 229 -6.92 -46.15 -1.14
C LYS A 229 -8.09 -46.42 -0.18
N ASN A 230 -8.05 -45.90 1.06
CA ASN A 230 -9.16 -46.04 2.00
C ASN A 230 -10.31 -45.06 1.73
N VAL A 231 -10.03 -43.97 1.00
CA VAL A 231 -11.05 -42.99 0.57
C VAL A 231 -11.57 -43.38 -0.80
N SER A 232 -10.66 -43.59 -1.76
CA SER A 232 -11.01 -44.02 -3.11
C SER A 232 -9.89 -44.84 -3.76
N THR A 233 -10.28 -45.81 -4.58
CA THR A 233 -9.38 -46.56 -5.47
C THR A 233 -9.51 -46.10 -6.93
N GLN A 234 -10.33 -45.08 -7.18
CA GLN A 234 -10.58 -44.50 -8.49
C GLN A 234 -9.79 -43.20 -8.66
N GLU A 235 -9.43 -42.53 -7.58
CA GLU A 235 -8.80 -41.21 -7.64
C GLU A 235 -8.18 -40.89 -6.29
N ASP A 236 -7.14 -40.05 -6.27
CA ASP A 236 -6.69 -39.48 -5.02
C ASP A 236 -7.54 -38.27 -4.67
N TYR A 237 -8.25 -38.35 -3.54
CA TYR A 237 -9.15 -37.30 -3.06
C TYR A 237 -8.46 -35.96 -2.75
N LEU A 238 -7.15 -35.85 -2.92
CA LEU A 238 -6.39 -34.61 -2.74
C LEU A 238 -6.28 -33.78 -4.01
N PHE A 239 -6.63 -34.33 -5.17
CA PHE A 239 -6.89 -33.51 -6.36
C PHE A 239 -8.16 -32.69 -6.14
N GLY A 240 -8.12 -31.41 -6.53
CA GLY A 240 -9.23 -30.46 -6.41
C GLY A 240 -9.62 -30.06 -4.98
N PHE A 241 -9.10 -30.77 -3.98
CA PHE A 241 -9.60 -30.72 -2.62
C PHE A 241 -9.13 -29.52 -1.80
N TYR A 242 -10.10 -28.76 -1.30
CA TYR A 242 -9.87 -27.68 -0.34
C TYR A 242 -9.51 -28.24 1.04
N SER A 243 -8.22 -28.35 1.32
CA SER A 243 -7.69 -28.96 2.54
C SER A 243 -7.39 -27.94 3.64
N SER A 244 -6.90 -28.42 4.79
CA SER A 244 -6.31 -27.55 5.81
C SER A 244 -5.14 -26.72 5.29
N THR A 245 -4.38 -27.21 4.31
CA THR A 245 -3.30 -26.42 3.69
C THR A 245 -3.88 -25.23 2.93
N SER A 246 -4.93 -25.46 2.14
CA SER A 246 -5.64 -24.42 1.38
C SER A 246 -6.24 -23.37 2.32
N SER A 247 -6.93 -23.83 3.37
CA SER A 247 -7.52 -23.00 4.42
C SER A 247 -6.49 -22.15 5.15
N ASN A 248 -5.31 -22.71 5.48
CA ASN A 248 -4.25 -21.97 6.14
C ASN A 248 -3.59 -20.92 5.22
N LEU A 249 -3.43 -21.21 3.92
CA LEU A 249 -2.94 -20.24 2.94
C LEU A 249 -3.92 -19.07 2.80
N ASP A 250 -5.21 -19.35 2.73
CA ASP A 250 -6.24 -18.31 2.70
C ASP A 250 -6.22 -17.46 3.98
N ALA A 251 -6.01 -18.07 5.15
CA ALA A 251 -5.89 -17.34 6.41
C ALA A 251 -4.66 -16.43 6.46
N VAL A 252 -3.51 -16.86 5.91
CA VAL A 252 -2.31 -16.02 5.79
C VAL A 252 -2.58 -14.83 4.87
N ALA A 253 -3.13 -15.08 3.68
CA ALA A 253 -3.43 -14.01 2.72
C ALA A 253 -4.49 -13.03 3.24
N TYR A 254 -5.54 -13.53 3.91
CA TYR A 254 -6.57 -12.69 4.55
C TYR A 254 -5.99 -11.79 5.65
N SER A 255 -5.01 -12.30 6.40
CA SER A 255 -4.34 -11.53 7.45
C SER A 255 -3.26 -10.58 6.93
N ALA A 256 -2.88 -10.70 5.65
CA ALA A 256 -1.83 -9.93 5.00
C ALA A 256 -2.34 -9.39 3.65
N PRO A 257 -3.20 -8.36 3.66
CA PRO A 257 -3.95 -7.92 2.47
C PRO A 257 -3.07 -7.39 1.34
N ASN A 258 -1.80 -7.05 1.59
CA ASN A 258 -0.84 -6.58 0.58
C ASN A 258 0.08 -7.68 0.05
N TYR A 259 -0.08 -8.94 0.50
CA TYR A 259 0.81 -10.04 0.18
C TYR A 259 0.16 -11.05 -0.77
N LEU A 260 0.63 -11.07 -2.03
CA LEU A 260 0.17 -12.02 -3.03
C LEU A 260 1.09 -13.26 -3.07
N ILE A 261 0.51 -14.42 -2.77
CA ILE A 261 1.18 -15.72 -2.84
C ILE A 261 0.98 -16.29 -4.24
N VAL A 262 2.07 -16.49 -4.99
CA VAL A 262 2.03 -17.12 -6.33
C VAL A 262 2.45 -18.59 -6.20
N TRP A 263 1.62 -19.51 -6.70
CA TRP A 263 1.81 -20.95 -6.54
C TRP A 263 1.70 -21.71 -7.86
N ALA A 264 2.58 -22.67 -8.11
CA ALA A 264 2.54 -23.50 -9.30
C ALA A 264 1.37 -24.52 -9.29
N ALA A 265 0.62 -24.65 -10.38
CA ALA A 265 -0.58 -25.50 -10.43
C ALA A 265 -0.30 -27.01 -10.19
N GLY A 266 0.85 -27.51 -10.66
CA GLY A 266 1.23 -28.93 -10.58
C GLY A 266 1.50 -29.52 -11.97
N ASN A 267 2.14 -30.69 -12.00
CA ASN A 267 2.54 -31.36 -13.25
C ASN A 267 1.92 -32.77 -13.35
N ASP A 268 0.82 -33.02 -12.64
CA ASP A 268 0.30 -34.37 -12.36
C ASP A 268 -0.62 -34.89 -13.51
N ARG A 269 -1.00 -34.05 -14.49
CA ARG A 269 -2.11 -34.30 -15.45
C ARG A 269 -1.99 -35.56 -16.31
N THR A 270 -0.79 -36.06 -16.53
CA THR A 270 -0.54 -37.22 -17.40
C THR A 270 0.11 -38.37 -16.67
N ASP A 271 0.25 -38.28 -15.35
CA ASP A 271 0.93 -39.30 -14.57
C ASP A 271 0.14 -40.60 -14.56
N ALA A 272 0.84 -41.68 -14.85
CA ALA A 272 0.27 -43.00 -15.06
C ALA A 272 1.29 -44.07 -14.70
N PRO A 273 0.84 -45.22 -14.15
CA PRO A 273 1.71 -46.36 -13.98
C PRO A 273 2.10 -46.91 -15.35
N SER A 274 3.33 -47.40 -15.44
CA SER A 274 3.75 -48.18 -16.60
C SER A 274 2.92 -49.45 -16.74
N SER A 275 2.95 -50.04 -17.94
CA SER A 275 2.37 -51.36 -18.21
C SER A 275 2.92 -52.49 -17.30
N SER A 276 4.03 -52.25 -16.59
CA SER A 276 4.64 -53.19 -15.64
C SER A 276 4.32 -52.92 -14.17
N SER A 277 3.53 -51.89 -13.84
CA SER A 277 3.15 -51.62 -12.45
C SER A 277 2.43 -52.81 -11.82
N THR A 278 2.79 -53.10 -10.57
CA THR A 278 2.20 -54.17 -9.76
C THR A 278 1.01 -53.71 -8.94
N GLU A 279 0.66 -52.43 -9.00
CA GLU A 279 -0.49 -51.86 -8.30
C GLU A 279 -1.78 -52.26 -9.02
N THR A 280 -2.41 -53.33 -8.52
CA THR A 280 -3.62 -53.94 -9.14
C THR A 280 -4.93 -53.46 -8.53
N ASP A 281 -4.88 -52.79 -7.38
CA ASP A 281 -6.05 -52.35 -6.63
C ASP A 281 -6.58 -50.96 -7.06
N VAL A 282 -5.82 -50.23 -7.89
CA VAL A 282 -6.23 -48.92 -8.42
C VAL A 282 -6.89 -49.11 -9.79
N THR A 283 -8.06 -48.50 -9.94
CA THR A 283 -8.94 -48.72 -11.11
C THR A 283 -8.73 -47.68 -12.22
N VAL A 284 -8.35 -46.45 -11.86
CA VAL A 284 -7.90 -45.43 -12.80
C VAL A 284 -6.39 -45.56 -13.02
N ARG A 285 -5.99 -45.48 -14.29
CA ARG A 285 -4.59 -45.70 -14.71
C ARG A 285 -3.91 -44.42 -15.20
N GLN A 286 -4.54 -43.27 -15.09
CA GLN A 286 -3.91 -42.00 -15.40
C GLN A 286 -4.60 -40.92 -14.58
N ASP A 287 -3.83 -40.03 -13.97
CA ASP A 287 -4.35 -38.84 -13.32
C ASP A 287 -4.92 -37.86 -14.36
N GLY A 288 -5.88 -37.02 -13.96
CA GLY A 288 -6.50 -36.04 -14.85
C GLY A 288 -7.42 -36.61 -15.96
N PRO A 289 -7.68 -35.85 -17.05
CA PRO A 289 -7.02 -34.60 -17.42
C PRO A 289 -7.52 -33.36 -16.67
N TYR A 290 -8.71 -33.40 -16.08
CA TYR A 290 -9.25 -32.36 -15.20
C TYR A 290 -9.17 -32.82 -13.76
N ASP A 291 -9.32 -31.87 -12.85
CA ASP A 291 -9.28 -32.12 -11.40
C ASP A 291 -7.96 -32.80 -11.00
N CYS A 292 -6.85 -32.10 -11.22
CA CYS A 292 -5.53 -32.63 -10.89
C CYS A 292 -4.58 -31.58 -10.30
N ILE A 293 -5.13 -30.46 -9.82
CA ILE A 293 -4.41 -29.48 -9.01
C ILE A 293 -4.54 -29.89 -7.55
N GLY A 294 -3.43 -30.01 -6.84
CA GLY A 294 -3.48 -30.39 -5.43
C GLY A 294 -3.66 -29.23 -4.46
N PRO A 295 -3.73 -29.54 -3.15
CA PRO A 295 -4.44 -28.68 -2.23
C PRO A 295 -3.87 -27.27 -2.05
N SER A 296 -2.53 -27.10 -2.13
CA SER A 296 -1.94 -25.76 -2.05
C SER A 296 -2.42 -24.84 -3.17
N GLY A 297 -2.48 -25.35 -4.41
CA GLY A 297 -2.94 -24.61 -5.59
C GLY A 297 -4.46 -24.35 -5.63
N ILE A 298 -5.22 -24.92 -4.69
CA ILE A 298 -6.68 -24.78 -4.57
C ILE A 298 -7.08 -23.66 -3.59
N ALA A 299 -6.14 -23.03 -2.87
CA ALA A 299 -6.46 -21.86 -2.03
C ALA A 299 -7.11 -20.73 -2.86
N LYS A 300 -8.07 -20.01 -2.27
CA LYS A 300 -8.85 -18.95 -2.94
C LYS A 300 -8.02 -17.68 -3.17
N ASN A 301 -7.25 -17.30 -2.16
CA ASN A 301 -6.60 -15.98 -2.08
C ASN A 301 -5.20 -15.94 -2.71
N ILE A 302 -4.72 -17.05 -3.26
CA ILE A 302 -3.44 -17.14 -3.97
C ILE A 302 -3.63 -16.93 -5.47
N LEU A 303 -2.53 -16.72 -6.20
CA LEU A 303 -2.50 -16.80 -7.66
C LEU A 303 -1.86 -18.13 -8.09
N THR A 304 -2.68 -19.06 -8.59
CA THR A 304 -2.27 -20.37 -9.08
C THR A 304 -1.92 -20.29 -10.57
N VAL A 305 -0.72 -20.74 -10.95
CA VAL A 305 -0.16 -20.56 -12.30
C VAL A 305 0.04 -21.90 -13.01
N GLY A 306 -0.64 -22.07 -14.16
CA GLY A 306 -0.43 -23.18 -15.09
C GLY A 306 0.69 -22.91 -16.11
N ALA A 307 1.10 -23.94 -16.85
CA ALA A 307 2.22 -23.86 -17.79
C ALA A 307 1.80 -24.01 -19.25
N VAL A 308 2.24 -23.06 -20.08
CA VAL A 308 2.16 -23.10 -21.54
C VAL A 308 3.56 -23.13 -22.16
N GLU A 309 3.62 -23.45 -23.45
CA GLU A 309 4.80 -23.20 -24.28
C GLU A 309 5.12 -21.69 -24.34
N SER A 310 6.38 -21.35 -24.60
CA SER A 310 6.77 -19.95 -24.77
C SER A 310 6.10 -19.35 -26.02
N VAL A 311 5.50 -18.17 -25.86
CA VAL A 311 4.83 -17.42 -26.92
C VAL A 311 5.72 -16.25 -27.28
N SER A 312 6.39 -16.32 -28.43
CA SER A 312 7.26 -15.24 -28.90
C SER A 312 6.49 -14.00 -29.34
N GLU A 313 5.29 -14.21 -29.90
CA GLU A 313 4.35 -13.17 -30.32
C GLU A 313 2.94 -13.73 -30.17
N TYR A 314 2.06 -12.99 -29.50
CA TYR A 314 0.67 -13.36 -29.38
C TYR A 314 -0.08 -12.94 -30.64
N THR A 315 -0.62 -13.92 -31.38
CA THR A 315 -1.38 -13.68 -32.63
C THR A 315 -2.85 -14.08 -32.50
N GLY A 316 -3.31 -14.28 -31.27
CA GLY A 316 -4.66 -14.71 -30.90
C GLY A 316 -4.65 -15.98 -30.03
N PRO A 317 -5.82 -16.43 -29.57
CA PRO A 317 -5.95 -17.52 -28.59
C PRO A 317 -5.21 -18.82 -28.98
N SER A 318 -5.19 -19.15 -30.27
CA SER A 318 -4.54 -20.37 -30.78
C SER A 318 -3.01 -20.34 -30.77
N SER A 319 -2.37 -19.18 -30.58
CA SER A 319 -0.90 -19.12 -30.47
C SER A 319 -0.38 -19.55 -29.10
N VAL A 320 -1.27 -19.71 -28.13
CA VAL A 320 -0.93 -20.17 -26.78
C VAL A 320 -1.15 -21.68 -26.70
N ILE A 321 -0.05 -22.43 -26.59
CA ILE A 321 -0.09 -23.89 -26.59
C ILE A 321 0.06 -24.40 -25.15
N MET A 322 -0.98 -25.08 -24.66
CA MET A 322 -0.97 -25.73 -23.35
C MET A 322 0.10 -26.82 -23.26
N SER A 323 0.88 -26.84 -22.18
CA SER A 323 1.88 -27.90 -21.96
C SER A 323 1.24 -29.27 -21.76
N GLU A 324 1.99 -30.33 -22.06
CA GLU A 324 1.51 -31.71 -21.89
C GLU A 324 1.27 -32.12 -20.43
N PHE A 325 1.89 -31.43 -19.46
CA PHE A 325 1.91 -31.85 -18.05
C PHE A 325 1.11 -30.95 -17.10
N SER A 326 0.84 -29.68 -17.44
CA SER A 326 0.22 -28.73 -16.49
C SER A 326 -1.08 -29.30 -15.92
N SER A 327 -1.19 -29.32 -14.59
CA SER A 327 -2.42 -29.68 -13.90
C SER A 327 -3.54 -28.69 -14.23
N TRP A 328 -4.75 -29.21 -14.36
CA TRP A 328 -5.98 -28.47 -14.67
C TRP A 328 -6.96 -28.57 -13.50
N GLY A 329 -7.79 -27.56 -13.34
CA GLY A 329 -8.94 -27.60 -12.43
C GLY A 329 -10.05 -28.51 -12.96
N PRO A 330 -11.26 -28.42 -12.41
CA PRO A 330 -11.70 -27.48 -11.38
C PRO A 330 -11.08 -27.75 -10.00
N ALA A 331 -11.33 -26.87 -9.03
CA ALA A 331 -11.39 -27.31 -7.64
C ALA A 331 -12.64 -28.18 -7.41
N ASP A 332 -12.68 -29.03 -6.39
CA ASP A 332 -13.82 -29.93 -6.11
C ASP A 332 -15.15 -29.17 -5.93
N ASP A 333 -15.06 -27.96 -5.40
CA ASP A 333 -16.21 -27.07 -5.19
C ASP A 333 -16.61 -26.28 -6.44
N GLY A 334 -15.88 -26.44 -7.54
CA GLY A 334 -16.17 -25.92 -8.87
C GLY A 334 -15.40 -24.66 -9.27
N ARG A 335 -14.57 -24.12 -8.38
CA ARG A 335 -13.78 -22.90 -8.64
C ARG A 335 -12.83 -23.07 -9.82
N ILE A 336 -12.60 -21.96 -10.51
CA ILE A 336 -11.69 -21.83 -11.64
C ILE A 336 -10.25 -21.90 -11.12
N LYS A 337 -9.53 -22.96 -11.49
CA LYS A 337 -8.08 -23.11 -11.28
C LYS A 337 -7.45 -23.77 -12.53
N PRO A 338 -6.20 -23.45 -12.90
CA PRO A 338 -5.36 -22.36 -12.36
C PRO A 338 -6.04 -20.99 -12.54
N ASP A 339 -5.54 -19.94 -11.89
CA ASP A 339 -6.10 -18.60 -12.10
C ASP A 339 -5.66 -18.05 -13.48
N LEU A 340 -4.41 -18.31 -13.88
CA LEU A 340 -3.87 -17.95 -15.19
C LEU A 340 -2.70 -18.86 -15.60
N VAL A 341 -2.16 -18.66 -16.80
CA VAL A 341 -0.99 -19.40 -17.30
C VAL A 341 0.20 -18.49 -17.62
N GLY A 342 1.39 -19.08 -17.57
CA GLY A 342 2.65 -18.45 -17.99
C GLY A 342 3.59 -19.45 -18.67
N ALA A 343 4.70 -18.95 -19.23
CA ALA A 343 5.69 -19.78 -19.91
C ALA A 343 6.35 -20.78 -18.95
N GLY A 344 6.15 -22.07 -19.19
CA GLY A 344 6.68 -23.14 -18.33
C GLY A 344 7.39 -24.27 -19.07
N VAL A 345 7.48 -24.23 -20.39
CA VAL A 345 8.14 -25.26 -21.21
C VAL A 345 9.46 -24.73 -21.77
N GLU A 346 10.52 -25.53 -21.60
CA GLU A 346 11.88 -25.23 -22.10
C GLU A 346 12.47 -23.89 -21.59
N VAL A 347 12.14 -23.50 -20.35
CA VAL A 347 12.66 -22.26 -19.76
C VAL A 347 14.13 -22.41 -19.41
N PHE A 348 14.97 -21.49 -19.90
CA PHE A 348 16.41 -21.47 -19.66
C PHE A 348 16.74 -20.54 -18.50
N SER A 349 17.46 -20.98 -17.47
CA SER A 349 17.83 -20.11 -16.34
C SER A 349 19.09 -20.59 -15.63
N SER A 350 19.50 -19.90 -14.55
CA SER A 350 20.64 -20.28 -13.72
C SER A 350 20.47 -21.66 -13.09
N GLY A 351 21.57 -22.36 -12.86
CA GLY A 351 21.59 -23.64 -12.16
C GLY A 351 22.83 -23.81 -11.30
N SER A 352 22.82 -24.78 -10.41
CA SER A 352 24.00 -25.02 -9.56
C SER A 352 25.09 -25.84 -10.26
N GLY A 353 24.74 -26.58 -11.32
CA GLY A 353 25.64 -27.52 -11.98
C GLY A 353 25.96 -28.75 -11.11
N ALA A 354 25.30 -28.86 -9.96
CA ALA A 354 25.50 -29.94 -9.03
C ALA A 354 25.24 -31.29 -9.72
N SER A 355 26.17 -32.22 -9.57
CA SER A 355 26.04 -33.58 -10.06
C SER A 355 26.51 -34.55 -8.98
N LYS A 356 25.58 -35.07 -8.16
CA LYS A 356 25.60 -36.38 -7.47
C LYS A 356 24.45 -36.56 -6.45
N SER A 357 24.14 -37.84 -6.23
CA SER A 357 23.03 -38.37 -5.43
C SER A 357 23.31 -38.55 -3.92
N ASN A 358 24.41 -38.00 -3.37
CA ASN A 358 24.75 -38.12 -1.94
C ASN A 358 25.46 -36.84 -1.43
N PRO A 359 25.02 -36.22 -0.32
CA PRO A 359 25.54 -34.94 0.16
C PRO A 359 27.02 -34.92 0.61
N ASP A 360 27.62 -36.09 0.91
CA ASP A 360 28.93 -36.18 1.57
C ASP A 360 30.15 -36.25 0.61
N ASP A 361 29.96 -36.30 -0.71
CA ASP A 361 31.02 -36.62 -1.70
C ASP A 361 31.64 -35.40 -2.42
N GLY A 362 31.33 -34.17 -1.98
CA GLY A 362 31.75 -32.93 -2.64
C GLY A 362 30.96 -32.66 -3.92
N VAL A 363 30.23 -31.55 -3.93
CA VAL A 363 29.39 -31.13 -5.06
C VAL A 363 30.29 -30.41 -6.08
N ASN A 364 30.30 -30.84 -7.34
CA ASN A 364 30.89 -30.05 -8.41
C ASN A 364 29.87 -28.95 -8.79
N GLU A 365 29.82 -27.88 -8.01
CA GLU A 365 29.03 -26.69 -8.33
C GLU A 365 29.81 -25.78 -9.28
N SER A 366 29.10 -25.02 -10.11
CA SER A 366 29.70 -24.01 -10.99
C SER A 366 28.88 -22.73 -10.92
N SER A 367 29.55 -21.61 -10.62
CA SER A 367 28.90 -20.30 -10.52
C SER A 367 28.37 -19.77 -11.87
N SER A 368 28.66 -20.45 -12.98
CA SER A 368 28.30 -20.05 -14.33
C SER A 368 27.52 -21.14 -15.07
N TYR A 369 26.87 -22.05 -14.34
CA TYR A 369 26.10 -23.13 -14.92
C TYR A 369 24.65 -22.72 -15.21
N TYR A 370 24.16 -23.08 -16.39
CA TYR A 370 22.77 -22.82 -16.79
C TYR A 370 22.16 -24.11 -17.29
N LEU A 371 20.84 -24.23 -17.16
CA LEU A 371 20.08 -25.37 -17.65
C LEU A 371 18.69 -24.93 -18.11
N THR A 372 18.07 -25.83 -18.86
CA THR A 372 16.69 -25.69 -19.32
C THR A 372 15.80 -26.68 -18.57
N LEU A 373 14.70 -26.20 -18.01
CA LEU A 373 13.71 -26.99 -17.29
C LEU A 373 12.30 -26.72 -17.83
N SER A 374 11.40 -27.68 -17.65
CA SER A 374 9.98 -27.55 -17.95
C SER A 374 9.16 -27.92 -16.72
N GLY A 375 8.11 -27.16 -16.44
CA GLY A 375 7.19 -27.37 -15.33
C GLY A 375 6.35 -26.11 -15.04
N THR A 376 5.22 -26.28 -14.35
CA THR A 376 4.54 -25.14 -13.70
C THR A 376 5.46 -24.44 -12.70
N SER A 377 6.47 -25.15 -12.20
CA SER A 377 7.56 -24.60 -11.40
C SER A 377 8.37 -23.50 -12.09
N MET A 378 8.36 -23.43 -13.42
CA MET A 378 9.03 -22.38 -14.21
C MET A 378 8.04 -21.29 -14.65
N ALA A 379 6.76 -21.64 -14.86
CA ALA A 379 5.71 -20.67 -15.14
C ALA A 379 5.41 -19.75 -13.96
N SER A 380 5.30 -20.31 -12.74
CA SER A 380 5.05 -19.56 -11.51
C SER A 380 6.07 -18.43 -11.26
N PRO A 381 7.39 -18.66 -11.28
CA PRO A 381 8.37 -17.58 -11.09
C PRO A 381 8.38 -16.58 -12.24
N SER A 382 8.04 -17.00 -13.47
CA SER A 382 7.85 -16.08 -14.59
C SER A 382 6.74 -15.06 -14.31
N VAL A 383 5.60 -15.54 -13.81
CA VAL A 383 4.49 -14.68 -13.40
C VAL A 383 4.87 -13.84 -12.19
N ALA A 384 5.45 -14.43 -11.14
CA ALA A 384 5.81 -13.70 -9.91
C ALA A 384 6.77 -12.53 -10.16
N GLY A 385 7.79 -12.74 -11.00
CA GLY A 385 8.70 -11.65 -11.39
C GLY A 385 8.04 -10.58 -12.23
N THR A 386 7.10 -10.96 -13.10
CA THR A 386 6.32 -10.01 -13.90
C THR A 386 5.40 -9.15 -13.01
N LEU A 387 4.72 -9.75 -12.04
CA LEU A 387 3.87 -9.03 -11.09
C LEU A 387 4.68 -8.08 -10.18
N LEU A 388 5.96 -8.40 -9.92
CA LEU A 388 6.85 -7.52 -9.18
C LEU A 388 7.15 -6.22 -9.94
N LEU A 389 7.32 -6.30 -11.28
CA LEU A 389 7.45 -5.12 -12.14
C LEU A 389 6.15 -4.28 -12.17
N LEU A 390 4.98 -4.92 -12.14
CA LEU A 390 3.71 -4.18 -12.07
C LEU A 390 3.53 -3.45 -10.73
N GLN A 391 4.05 -4.01 -9.62
CA GLN A 391 4.11 -3.29 -8.35
C GLN A 391 5.12 -2.14 -8.38
N GLU A 392 6.25 -2.27 -9.09
CA GLU A 392 7.19 -1.14 -9.33
C GLU A 392 6.45 0.01 -10.02
N LEU A 393 5.82 -0.27 -11.17
CA LEU A 393 5.06 0.73 -11.92
C LEU A 393 3.95 1.37 -11.08
N TYR A 394 3.16 0.57 -10.37
CA TYR A 394 2.09 1.12 -9.54
C TYR A 394 2.62 2.02 -8.44
N LYS A 395 3.72 1.65 -7.79
CA LYS A 395 4.38 2.49 -6.78
C LYS A 395 4.86 3.81 -7.38
N ASP A 396 5.47 3.76 -8.55
CA ASP A 396 5.97 4.96 -9.25
C ASP A 396 4.81 5.91 -9.59
N LEU A 397 3.66 5.36 -10.00
CA LEU A 397 2.46 6.13 -10.32
C LEU A 397 1.70 6.61 -9.06
N ASN A 398 1.77 5.89 -7.93
CA ASN A 398 0.93 6.10 -6.76
C ASN A 398 1.68 6.52 -5.48
N ASN A 399 2.69 7.38 -5.58
CA ASN A 399 3.41 7.95 -4.41
C ASN A 399 4.03 6.86 -3.51
N GLY A 400 4.58 5.80 -4.10
CA GLY A 400 5.17 4.68 -3.37
C GLY A 400 4.17 3.72 -2.73
N GLN A 401 2.86 3.94 -2.89
CA GLN A 401 1.82 3.02 -2.43
C GLN A 401 1.86 1.71 -3.23
N GLN A 402 1.47 0.62 -2.60
CA GLN A 402 1.45 -0.71 -3.19
C GLN A 402 0.01 -1.18 -3.36
N MET A 403 -0.25 -1.95 -4.42
CA MET A 403 -1.55 -2.63 -4.56
C MET A 403 -1.72 -3.68 -3.46
N ARG A 404 -2.95 -3.83 -2.97
CA ARG A 404 -3.41 -5.02 -2.25
C ARG A 404 -3.26 -6.26 -3.14
N SER A 405 -3.17 -7.43 -2.52
CA SER A 405 -3.04 -8.72 -3.20
C SER A 405 -4.25 -9.01 -4.09
N SER A 406 -5.46 -8.66 -3.64
CA SER A 406 -6.69 -8.74 -4.43
C SER A 406 -6.64 -7.84 -5.66
N THR A 407 -6.18 -6.60 -5.53
CA THR A 407 -6.04 -5.63 -6.63
C THR A 407 -5.00 -6.07 -7.66
N LEU A 408 -3.82 -6.53 -7.21
CA LEU A 408 -2.79 -7.05 -8.12
C LEU A 408 -3.26 -8.32 -8.84
N LYS A 409 -3.98 -9.22 -8.14
CA LYS A 409 -4.61 -10.40 -8.75
C LYS A 409 -5.69 -10.00 -9.75
N ALA A 410 -6.52 -9.01 -9.41
CA ALA A 410 -7.54 -8.46 -10.31
C ALA A 410 -6.91 -7.88 -11.57
N LEU A 411 -5.87 -7.05 -11.45
CA LEU A 411 -5.15 -6.45 -12.58
C LEU A 411 -4.54 -7.51 -13.50
N ALA A 412 -3.91 -8.53 -12.92
CA ALA A 412 -3.33 -9.64 -13.67
C ALA A 412 -4.39 -10.41 -14.47
N ILE A 413 -5.55 -10.70 -13.87
CA ILE A 413 -6.66 -11.40 -14.52
C ILE A 413 -7.37 -10.52 -15.55
N HIS A 414 -7.57 -9.25 -15.21
CA HIS A 414 -8.23 -8.26 -16.05
C HIS A 414 -7.51 -8.07 -17.39
N SER A 415 -6.18 -8.08 -17.35
CA SER A 415 -5.32 -7.84 -18.51
C SER A 415 -4.95 -9.09 -19.31
N CYS A 416 -5.27 -10.29 -18.83
CA CYS A 416 -4.89 -11.54 -19.49
C CYS A 416 -5.28 -11.55 -20.97
N ARG A 417 -4.39 -12.05 -21.82
CA ARG A 417 -4.70 -12.36 -23.21
C ARG A 417 -5.59 -13.60 -23.26
N GLU A 418 -6.64 -13.52 -24.06
CA GLU A 418 -7.60 -14.63 -24.29
C GLU A 418 -6.90 -15.86 -24.89
N VAL A 419 -7.33 -17.07 -24.52
CA VAL A 419 -6.69 -18.35 -24.89
C VAL A 419 -7.70 -19.49 -24.95
N GLY A 420 -7.34 -20.55 -25.66
CA GLY A 420 -8.20 -21.74 -25.75
C GLY A 420 -9.22 -21.67 -26.88
N ASP A 421 -10.23 -22.54 -26.79
CA ASP A 421 -11.17 -22.81 -27.89
C ASP A 421 -12.44 -21.94 -27.84
N SER A 422 -12.65 -21.18 -26.77
CA SER A 422 -13.87 -20.39 -26.53
C SER A 422 -13.53 -19.22 -25.61
N ASP A 423 -14.20 -18.08 -25.81
CA ASP A 423 -14.01 -16.88 -25.01
C ASP A 423 -14.36 -17.11 -23.53
N GLY A 424 -13.65 -16.39 -22.65
CA GLY A 424 -13.82 -16.48 -21.21
C GLY A 424 -12.99 -17.60 -20.57
N PRO A 425 -13.13 -17.79 -19.25
CA PRO A 425 -12.24 -18.69 -18.52
C PRO A 425 -12.48 -20.17 -18.85
N ASP A 426 -11.44 -20.98 -18.70
CA ASP A 426 -11.53 -22.44 -18.73
C ASP A 426 -10.68 -23.10 -17.61
N TYR A 427 -10.93 -24.37 -17.31
CA TYR A 427 -10.18 -25.08 -16.24
C TYR A 427 -8.74 -25.48 -16.62
N LYS A 428 -8.29 -25.20 -17.84
CA LYS A 428 -6.93 -25.49 -18.33
C LYS A 428 -6.02 -24.27 -18.18
N HIS A 429 -6.52 -23.11 -18.62
CA HIS A 429 -5.80 -21.85 -18.73
C HIS A 429 -6.20 -20.83 -17.66
N GLY A 430 -7.28 -21.08 -16.92
CA GLY A 430 -7.86 -20.09 -16.02
C GLY A 430 -8.46 -18.94 -16.83
N TRP A 431 -8.12 -17.71 -16.43
CA TRP A 431 -8.57 -16.47 -17.07
C TRP A 431 -7.73 -16.05 -18.28
N GLY A 432 -6.62 -16.75 -18.56
CA GLY A 432 -5.83 -16.53 -19.77
C GLY A 432 -4.32 -16.46 -19.54
N LEU A 433 -3.61 -15.96 -20.56
CA LEU A 433 -2.17 -15.75 -20.52
C LEU A 433 -1.83 -14.40 -19.89
N ILE A 434 -0.95 -14.39 -18.88
CA ILE A 434 -0.47 -13.16 -18.24
C ILE A 434 0.02 -12.13 -19.27
N ASN A 435 -0.31 -10.85 -19.06
CA ASN A 435 -0.02 -9.77 -20.00
C ASN A 435 0.41 -8.48 -19.27
N ALA A 436 1.72 -8.33 -19.06
CA ALA A 436 2.27 -7.18 -18.37
C ALA A 436 2.10 -5.87 -19.15
N GLU A 437 2.20 -5.93 -20.49
CA GLU A 437 2.03 -4.74 -21.34
C GLU A 437 0.61 -4.19 -21.21
N GLY A 438 -0.40 -5.05 -21.31
CA GLY A 438 -1.80 -4.68 -21.11
C GLY A 438 -2.08 -4.19 -19.68
N ALA A 439 -1.53 -4.86 -18.65
CA ALA A 439 -1.65 -4.42 -17.26
C ALA A 439 -1.01 -3.03 -17.04
N SER A 440 0.19 -2.80 -17.57
CA SER A 440 0.86 -1.50 -17.50
C SER A 440 0.07 -0.43 -18.23
N ASN A 441 -0.54 -0.75 -19.37
CA ASN A 441 -1.39 0.18 -20.10
C ASN A 441 -2.62 0.58 -19.27
N VAL A 442 -3.28 -0.37 -18.58
CA VAL A 442 -4.37 -0.08 -17.64
C VAL A 442 -3.91 0.89 -16.55
N LEU A 443 -2.75 0.65 -15.93
CA LEU A 443 -2.22 1.53 -14.87
C LEU A 443 -1.87 2.94 -15.38
N LEU A 444 -1.24 3.04 -16.56
CA LEU A 444 -0.90 4.33 -17.16
C LEU A 444 -2.14 5.14 -17.53
N LEU A 445 -3.16 4.48 -18.08
CA LEU A 445 -4.39 5.11 -18.49
C LEU A 445 -5.30 5.44 -17.29
N GLU A 446 -5.28 4.65 -16.22
CA GLU A 446 -5.94 4.97 -14.96
C GLU A 446 -5.31 6.19 -14.30
N ALA A 447 -3.98 6.25 -14.20
CA ALA A 447 -3.27 7.40 -13.67
C ALA A 447 -3.50 8.68 -14.50
N SER A 448 -4.05 8.53 -15.72
CA SER A 448 -4.42 9.60 -16.64
C SER A 448 -5.95 9.78 -16.77
N ASP A 449 -6.77 9.11 -15.95
CA ASP A 449 -8.25 9.11 -15.99
C ASP A 449 -8.85 8.87 -17.41
N ARG A 450 -8.24 7.95 -18.18
CA ARG A 450 -8.62 7.63 -19.57
C ARG A 450 -9.55 6.42 -19.66
N GLY A 451 -10.59 6.40 -18.84
CA GLY A 451 -11.61 5.36 -18.86
C GLY A 451 -11.18 4.02 -18.25
N HIS A 452 -10.02 3.98 -17.59
CA HIS A 452 -9.60 2.87 -16.74
C HIS A 452 -9.64 3.29 -15.28
N GLN A 453 -10.01 2.38 -14.39
CA GLN A 453 -10.06 2.64 -12.95
C GLN A 453 -9.51 1.43 -12.19
N VAL A 454 -8.67 1.70 -11.18
CA VAL A 454 -8.12 0.73 -10.25
C VAL A 454 -8.56 1.14 -8.85
N ILE A 455 -9.49 0.38 -8.29
CA ILE A 455 -10.20 0.76 -7.07
C ILE A 455 -9.94 -0.28 -6.00
N GLU A 456 -9.45 0.19 -4.85
CA GLU A 456 -9.43 -0.58 -3.61
C GLU A 456 -10.53 -0.06 -2.69
N SER A 457 -11.47 -0.91 -2.32
CA SER A 457 -12.61 -0.51 -1.49
C SER A 457 -13.04 -1.63 -0.55
N GLU A 458 -14.09 -1.37 0.21
CA GLU A 458 -14.70 -2.30 1.14
C GLU A 458 -16.21 -2.31 0.98
N LEU A 459 -16.81 -3.48 1.14
CA LEU A 459 -18.25 -3.65 1.17
C LEU A 459 -18.69 -3.96 2.60
N SER A 460 -19.55 -3.14 3.17
CA SER A 460 -20.14 -3.38 4.49
C SER A 460 -21.27 -4.40 4.45
N ASN A 461 -21.56 -5.03 5.59
CA ASN A 461 -22.68 -5.97 5.68
C ASN A 461 -24.01 -5.27 5.33
N GLN A 462 -24.81 -5.91 4.48
CA GLN A 462 -25.99 -5.36 3.78
C GLN A 462 -25.73 -4.11 2.90
N GLY A 463 -24.48 -3.72 2.69
CA GLY A 463 -24.08 -2.62 1.83
C GLY A 463 -24.21 -2.95 0.33
N THR A 464 -24.13 -1.90 -0.47
CA THR A 464 -24.04 -1.98 -1.94
C THR A 464 -23.03 -0.94 -2.39
N TYR A 465 -22.09 -1.33 -3.24
CA TYR A 465 -21.17 -0.42 -3.90
C TYR A 465 -21.64 -0.19 -5.33
N THR A 466 -21.63 1.07 -5.77
CA THR A 466 -22.04 1.44 -7.13
C THR A 466 -21.04 2.40 -7.74
N LEU A 467 -20.74 2.21 -9.01
CA LEU A 467 -19.85 3.05 -9.81
C LEU A 467 -20.45 3.23 -11.21
N ASP A 468 -20.61 4.47 -11.64
CA ASP A 468 -21.05 4.78 -12.99
C ASP A 468 -19.84 4.99 -13.91
N VAL A 469 -19.89 4.35 -15.08
CA VAL A 469 -18.89 4.51 -16.16
C VAL A 469 -19.58 4.83 -17.48
N THR A 470 -18.90 5.53 -18.36
CA THR A 470 -19.44 5.91 -19.68
C THR A 470 -18.71 5.17 -20.78
N SER A 471 -19.45 4.55 -21.68
CA SER A 471 -18.91 3.95 -22.90
C SER A 471 -19.17 4.84 -24.11
N ASP A 472 -18.19 4.92 -25.00
CA ASP A 472 -18.27 5.57 -26.31
C ASP A 472 -18.97 4.70 -27.38
N GLY A 473 -19.32 3.46 -27.03
CA GLY A 473 -19.91 2.47 -27.93
C GLY A 473 -18.94 1.88 -28.96
N GLN A 474 -17.64 2.10 -28.80
CA GLN A 474 -16.59 1.59 -29.68
C GLN A 474 -15.64 0.66 -28.93
N ASN A 475 -15.27 1.02 -27.70
CA ASN A 475 -14.35 0.23 -26.88
C ASN A 475 -15.11 -0.72 -25.94
N PRO A 476 -14.57 -1.93 -25.66
CA PRO A 476 -15.17 -2.86 -24.70
C PRO A 476 -15.27 -2.27 -23.29
N ILE A 477 -16.26 -2.73 -22.52
CA ILE A 477 -16.29 -2.57 -21.06
C ILE A 477 -15.81 -3.87 -20.43
N VAL A 478 -14.74 -3.81 -19.65
CA VAL A 478 -14.24 -4.94 -18.85
C VAL A 478 -14.30 -4.54 -17.39
N VAL A 479 -14.84 -5.42 -16.55
CA VAL A 479 -14.92 -5.22 -15.09
C VAL A 479 -14.46 -6.49 -14.40
N THR A 480 -13.42 -6.40 -13.59
CA THR A 480 -12.89 -7.53 -12.80
C THR A 480 -12.93 -7.18 -11.32
N LEU A 481 -13.67 -7.97 -10.56
CA LEU A 481 -13.77 -7.91 -9.10
C LEU A 481 -13.00 -9.09 -8.49
N VAL A 482 -12.13 -8.81 -7.53
CA VAL A 482 -11.44 -9.84 -6.73
C VAL A 482 -11.47 -9.45 -5.27
N TRP A 483 -11.71 -10.41 -4.38
CA TRP A 483 -11.61 -10.19 -2.94
C TRP A 483 -10.79 -11.28 -2.26
N THR A 484 -10.13 -10.88 -1.18
CA THR A 484 -9.41 -11.78 -0.29
C THR A 484 -10.44 -12.37 0.68
N ASP A 485 -10.95 -13.56 0.37
CA ASP A 485 -12.06 -14.19 1.07
C ASP A 485 -11.60 -14.88 2.37
N PRO A 486 -12.33 -14.81 3.49
CA PRO A 486 -11.98 -15.56 4.71
C PRO A 486 -11.75 -17.05 4.46
N ALA A 487 -10.92 -17.68 5.29
CA ALA A 487 -10.63 -19.11 5.18
C ALA A 487 -11.92 -19.96 5.24
N GLY A 488 -12.09 -20.83 4.23
CA GLY A 488 -13.26 -21.69 4.08
C GLY A 488 -13.27 -22.88 5.02
N ALA A 489 -14.44 -23.51 5.16
CA ALA A 489 -14.59 -24.75 5.92
C ALA A 489 -14.02 -25.94 5.14
N VAL A 490 -13.10 -26.68 5.76
CA VAL A 490 -12.51 -27.90 5.17
C VAL A 490 -13.57 -29.03 5.11
N PRO A 491 -13.88 -29.57 3.92
CA PRO A 491 -14.81 -30.69 3.79
C PRO A 491 -14.28 -31.96 4.45
N SER A 492 -15.18 -32.94 4.68
CA SER A 492 -14.73 -34.29 5.05
C SER A 492 -14.01 -34.94 3.87
N ALA A 493 -12.98 -35.75 4.14
CA ALA A 493 -12.22 -36.44 3.10
C ALA A 493 -13.12 -37.37 2.28
N SER A 494 -13.34 -37.00 1.03
CA SER A 494 -14.06 -37.72 -0.02
C SER A 494 -13.55 -37.23 -1.37
N VAL A 495 -13.77 -38.01 -2.43
CA VAL A 495 -13.56 -37.55 -3.81
C VAL A 495 -14.67 -36.57 -4.17
N ASP A 496 -14.30 -35.46 -4.81
CA ASP A 496 -15.14 -34.40 -5.36
C ASP A 496 -16.23 -33.85 -4.40
N PRO A 497 -15.92 -33.48 -3.14
CA PRO A 497 -16.87 -32.82 -2.25
C PRO A 497 -17.36 -31.49 -2.83
N SER A 498 -18.66 -31.40 -3.11
CA SER A 498 -19.30 -30.18 -3.62
C SER A 498 -19.50 -29.06 -2.57
N GLN A 499 -18.82 -29.12 -1.42
CA GLN A 499 -18.96 -28.12 -0.36
C GLN A 499 -18.13 -26.89 -0.73
N LYS A 500 -18.79 -25.75 -0.94
CA LYS A 500 -18.13 -24.48 -1.27
C LYS A 500 -17.10 -24.09 -0.22
N ALA A 501 -15.90 -23.74 -0.68
CA ALA A 501 -14.90 -23.08 0.12
C ALA A 501 -15.20 -21.59 0.29
N LEU A 502 -15.91 -20.97 -0.66
CA LEU A 502 -16.35 -19.56 -0.64
C LEU A 502 -17.10 -19.23 0.65
N VAL A 503 -16.74 -18.13 1.31
CA VAL A 503 -17.35 -17.69 2.57
C VAL A 503 -18.18 -16.43 2.37
N ASN A 504 -17.54 -15.35 1.92
CA ASN A 504 -18.20 -14.12 1.53
C ASN A 504 -18.49 -14.19 0.01
N ASP A 505 -19.78 -14.21 -0.33
CA ASP A 505 -20.28 -14.33 -1.70
C ASP A 505 -20.66 -12.93 -2.19
N LEU A 506 -19.72 -12.27 -2.88
CA LEU A 506 -19.94 -10.97 -3.54
C LEU A 506 -20.49 -11.19 -4.94
N ASP A 507 -21.42 -10.34 -5.36
CA ASP A 507 -22.08 -10.39 -6.67
C ASP A 507 -21.84 -9.09 -7.45
N LEU A 508 -21.15 -9.20 -8.58
CA LEU A 508 -20.89 -8.17 -9.57
C LEU A 508 -21.97 -8.19 -10.66
N ARG A 509 -22.54 -7.02 -10.95
CA ARG A 509 -23.41 -6.80 -12.10
C ARG A 509 -23.06 -5.50 -12.79
N VAL A 510 -23.22 -5.47 -14.12
CA VAL A 510 -23.15 -4.24 -14.89
C VAL A 510 -24.52 -3.99 -15.51
N LYS A 511 -25.08 -2.79 -15.31
CA LYS A 511 -26.40 -2.40 -15.81
C LYS A 511 -26.23 -1.33 -16.88
N GLY A 512 -26.66 -1.62 -18.11
CA GLY A 512 -26.67 -0.65 -19.20
C GLY A 512 -27.80 0.37 -19.09
N SER A 513 -27.68 1.48 -19.81
CA SER A 513 -28.71 2.54 -19.88
C SER A 513 -30.08 2.09 -20.40
N ASP A 514 -30.18 0.88 -20.97
CA ASP A 514 -31.40 0.23 -21.45
C ASP A 514 -31.98 -0.80 -20.44
N ASP A 515 -31.49 -0.78 -19.20
CA ASP A 515 -31.77 -1.75 -18.12
C ASP A 515 -31.28 -3.18 -18.41
N THR A 516 -30.45 -3.41 -19.44
CA THR A 516 -29.80 -4.70 -19.69
C THR A 516 -28.81 -4.99 -18.56
N VAL A 517 -28.92 -6.18 -17.95
CA VAL A 517 -28.00 -6.66 -16.89
C VAL A 517 -27.02 -7.66 -17.48
N TYR A 518 -25.73 -7.39 -17.28
CA TYR A 518 -24.64 -8.28 -17.64
C TYR A 518 -24.14 -9.00 -16.39
N TYR A 519 -23.83 -10.29 -16.54
CA TYR A 519 -23.44 -11.20 -15.47
C TYR A 519 -22.00 -11.70 -15.68
N PRO A 520 -21.30 -12.09 -14.60
CA PRO A 520 -19.93 -12.54 -14.68
C PRO A 520 -19.81 -13.91 -15.34
N TRP A 521 -18.61 -14.22 -15.83
CA TRP A 521 -18.30 -15.56 -16.34
C TRP A 521 -18.39 -16.62 -15.24
N LYS A 522 -18.92 -17.78 -15.63
CA LYS A 522 -19.14 -18.96 -14.76
C LYS A 522 -18.94 -20.26 -15.52
N LEU A 523 -18.16 -21.18 -14.94
CA LEU A 523 -17.96 -22.54 -15.45
C LEU A 523 -18.89 -23.56 -14.77
N ASN A 524 -19.11 -24.68 -15.46
CA ASN A 524 -19.87 -25.81 -14.92
C ASN A 524 -18.93 -27.00 -14.62
N PRO A 525 -18.65 -27.30 -13.34
CA PRO A 525 -17.72 -28.38 -12.98
C PRO A 525 -18.25 -29.78 -13.33
N SER A 526 -19.56 -29.96 -13.54
CA SER A 526 -20.10 -31.24 -14.00
C SER A 526 -19.77 -31.54 -15.48
N THR A 527 -19.33 -30.52 -16.22
CA THR A 527 -18.87 -30.63 -17.61
C THR A 527 -17.60 -29.78 -17.81
N PRO A 528 -16.44 -30.18 -17.26
CA PRO A 528 -15.24 -29.35 -17.20
C PRO A 528 -14.68 -28.85 -18.54
N SER A 529 -15.04 -29.51 -19.65
CA SER A 529 -14.62 -29.11 -20.99
C SER A 529 -15.59 -28.19 -21.71
N ALA A 530 -16.73 -27.84 -21.10
CA ALA A 530 -17.69 -26.92 -21.69
C ALA A 530 -17.21 -25.47 -21.56
N ALA A 531 -17.57 -24.62 -22.52
CA ALA A 531 -17.29 -23.20 -22.46
C ALA A 531 -18.00 -22.52 -21.27
N ALA A 532 -17.42 -21.44 -20.77
CA ALA A 532 -18.04 -20.60 -19.74
C ALA A 532 -19.34 -19.97 -20.24
N THR A 533 -20.18 -19.61 -19.28
CA THR A 533 -21.44 -18.88 -19.50
C THR A 533 -21.42 -17.58 -18.72
N ASN A 534 -22.20 -16.59 -19.15
CA ASN A 534 -22.31 -15.27 -18.53
C ASN A 534 -23.79 -14.85 -18.37
N SER A 535 -24.63 -15.79 -17.93
CA SER A 535 -26.09 -15.60 -17.85
C SER A 535 -26.66 -15.52 -16.43
N ASP A 536 -25.84 -15.79 -15.40
CA ASP A 536 -26.25 -15.88 -14.00
C ASP A 536 -25.06 -15.50 -13.09
N ASP A 537 -25.31 -15.25 -11.79
CA ASP A 537 -24.27 -14.93 -10.81
C ASP A 537 -23.21 -16.05 -10.68
N ASN A 538 -21.94 -15.68 -10.45
CA ASN A 538 -20.89 -16.62 -10.08
C ASN A 538 -20.85 -16.76 -8.55
N ASP A 539 -21.46 -17.82 -8.05
CA ASP A 539 -21.62 -18.07 -6.61
C ASP A 539 -20.53 -18.97 -6.03
N THR A 540 -19.40 -19.13 -6.72
CA THR A 540 -18.37 -20.14 -6.38
C THR A 540 -16.96 -19.54 -6.30
N ASP A 541 -16.60 -18.65 -7.21
CA ASP A 541 -15.28 -18.02 -7.26
C ASP A 541 -15.20 -16.74 -6.43
N ASN A 542 -14.03 -16.43 -5.88
CA ASN A 542 -13.72 -15.11 -5.29
C ASN A 542 -13.13 -14.13 -6.34
N VAL A 543 -13.43 -14.39 -7.60
CA VAL A 543 -13.06 -13.61 -8.78
C VAL A 543 -14.27 -13.59 -9.69
N GLU A 544 -14.75 -12.39 -10.04
CA GLU A 544 -15.81 -12.21 -11.02
C GLU A 544 -15.35 -11.25 -12.10
N LYS A 545 -15.52 -11.64 -13.38
CA LYS A 545 -15.17 -10.81 -14.54
C LYS A 545 -16.35 -10.72 -15.49
N ILE A 546 -16.67 -9.49 -15.91
CA ILE A 546 -17.67 -9.17 -16.92
C ILE A 546 -16.98 -8.49 -18.09
N GLU A 547 -17.24 -8.97 -19.30
CA GLU A 547 -16.74 -8.42 -20.55
C GLU A 547 -17.91 -8.12 -21.50
N ILE A 548 -18.02 -6.85 -21.89
CA ILE A 548 -19.00 -6.35 -22.85
C ILE A 548 -18.21 -5.88 -24.07
N GLU A 549 -18.00 -6.78 -25.03
CA GLU A 549 -17.17 -6.54 -26.22
C GLU A 549 -17.68 -5.39 -27.10
N VAL A 550 -19.00 -5.25 -27.22
CA VAL A 550 -19.64 -4.25 -28.07
C VAL A 550 -20.73 -3.53 -27.27
N PRO A 551 -20.35 -2.62 -26.36
CA PRO A 551 -21.31 -1.86 -25.58
C PRO A 551 -22.06 -0.87 -26.48
N SER A 552 -23.32 -0.59 -26.15
CA SER A 552 -23.98 0.61 -26.68
C SER A 552 -23.40 1.86 -26.00
N ALA A 553 -23.24 2.95 -26.74
CA ALA A 553 -22.79 4.23 -26.16
C ALA A 553 -23.77 4.70 -25.07
N GLY A 554 -23.24 5.16 -23.94
CA GLY A 554 -24.04 5.60 -22.79
C GLY A 554 -23.43 5.21 -21.45
N THR A 555 -24.16 5.49 -20.37
CA THR A 555 -23.74 5.19 -19.00
C THR A 555 -24.09 3.74 -18.63
N TYR A 556 -23.16 3.10 -17.93
CA TYR A 556 -23.31 1.79 -17.32
C TYR A 556 -23.05 1.92 -15.81
N THR A 557 -23.90 1.30 -15.01
CA THR A 557 -23.72 1.23 -13.56
C THR A 557 -23.15 -0.13 -13.18
N ILE A 558 -21.94 -0.13 -12.65
CA ILE A 558 -21.32 -1.27 -11.98
C ILE A 558 -21.91 -1.34 -10.57
N GLU A 559 -22.44 -2.49 -10.20
CA GLU A 559 -23.05 -2.74 -8.90
C GLU A 559 -22.39 -3.96 -8.27
N ILE A 560 -21.91 -3.81 -7.03
CA ILE A 560 -21.39 -4.90 -6.20
C ILE A 560 -22.28 -5.04 -4.98
N THR A 561 -22.83 -6.24 -4.83
CA THR A 561 -23.68 -6.64 -3.69
C THR A 561 -23.10 -7.89 -3.03
N HIS A 562 -23.76 -8.43 -2.01
CA HIS A 562 -23.36 -9.71 -1.42
C HIS A 562 -24.56 -10.51 -0.91
N LYS A 563 -24.32 -11.81 -0.70
CA LYS A 563 -25.28 -12.75 -0.12
C LYS A 563 -24.89 -13.11 1.31
N GLY A 564 -25.90 -13.25 2.16
CA GLY A 564 -25.71 -13.67 3.56
C GLY A 564 -25.19 -12.53 4.44
N ASN A 565 -24.40 -12.89 5.46
CA ASN A 565 -23.69 -11.92 6.28
C ASN A 565 -22.20 -12.05 5.99
N LEU A 566 -21.55 -10.92 5.75
CA LEU A 566 -20.09 -10.87 5.64
C LEU A 566 -19.45 -11.20 6.99
N VAL A 567 -18.39 -12.01 6.96
CA VAL A 567 -17.48 -12.19 8.11
C VAL A 567 -16.91 -10.82 8.51
N ASP A 568 -16.71 -10.59 9.81
CA ASP A 568 -16.24 -9.30 10.37
C ASP A 568 -17.14 -8.08 10.05
N ASN A 569 -18.32 -8.30 9.45
CA ASN A 569 -19.26 -7.28 8.93
C ASN A 569 -18.74 -6.47 7.73
N GLU A 570 -17.66 -6.89 7.10
CA GLU A 570 -17.08 -6.20 5.95
C GLU A 570 -16.30 -7.16 5.02
N GLN A 571 -16.05 -6.75 3.79
CA GLN A 571 -15.16 -7.44 2.87
C GLN A 571 -14.43 -6.44 1.99
N GLU A 572 -13.11 -6.38 2.10
CA GLU A 572 -12.26 -5.61 1.19
C GLU A 572 -12.20 -6.27 -0.19
N PHE A 573 -12.20 -5.46 -1.25
CA PHE A 573 -12.08 -5.92 -2.63
C PHE A 573 -11.20 -4.99 -3.48
N GLY A 574 -10.61 -5.56 -4.52
CA GLY A 574 -9.99 -4.84 -5.63
C GLY A 574 -10.91 -4.91 -6.85
N LEU A 575 -11.14 -3.78 -7.50
CA LEU A 575 -11.98 -3.63 -8.68
C LEU A 575 -11.18 -2.95 -9.79
N ILE A 576 -11.07 -3.61 -10.95
CA ILE A 576 -10.45 -3.05 -12.15
C ILE A 576 -11.53 -2.85 -13.20
N VAL A 577 -11.62 -1.63 -13.73
CA VAL A 577 -12.60 -1.25 -14.74
C VAL A 577 -11.87 -0.69 -15.95
N SER A 578 -12.26 -1.11 -17.14
CA SER A 578 -11.77 -0.58 -18.41
C SER A 578 -12.97 -0.24 -19.30
N THR A 579 -12.99 0.98 -19.85
CA THR A 579 -13.92 1.43 -20.89
C THR A 579 -13.19 1.87 -22.17
N ALA A 580 -11.87 1.64 -22.20
CA ALA A 580 -10.99 1.77 -23.34
C ALA A 580 -10.19 0.47 -23.53
N SER A 581 -9.51 0.31 -24.67
CA SER A 581 -8.72 -0.87 -24.96
C SER A 581 -7.61 -1.09 -23.91
N VAL A 582 -7.60 -2.30 -23.34
CA VAL A 582 -6.53 -2.77 -22.44
C VAL A 582 -5.19 -2.90 -23.19
N GLU A 583 -5.22 -3.22 -24.49
CA GLU A 583 -4.04 -3.23 -25.35
C GLU A 583 -3.76 -1.82 -25.90
N SER A 584 -2.49 -1.39 -25.85
CA SER A 584 -2.07 -0.07 -26.38
C SER A 584 -2.02 -0.09 -27.91
N THR A 585 -2.54 0.97 -28.55
CA THR A 585 -2.30 1.26 -29.97
C THR A 585 -1.22 2.31 -30.20
N ALA A 586 -0.69 2.93 -29.14
CA ALA A 586 0.37 3.94 -29.23
C ALA A 586 1.68 3.27 -29.63
N ARG A 587 2.37 3.84 -30.64
CA ARG A 587 3.69 3.38 -31.05
C ARG A 587 4.74 4.05 -30.17
N THR A 588 5.81 3.33 -29.89
CA THR A 588 6.95 3.86 -29.14
C THR A 588 8.10 4.06 -30.09
N PHE A 589 8.64 5.28 -30.14
CA PHE A 589 9.80 5.65 -30.91
C PHE A 589 11.00 5.87 -30.00
N TYR A 590 12.10 5.21 -30.33
CA TYR A 590 13.41 5.32 -29.69
C TYR A 590 14.32 6.19 -30.53
N TRP A 591 15.05 7.08 -29.87
CA TRP A 591 16.08 7.86 -30.53
C TRP A 591 17.30 6.97 -30.86
N VAL A 592 17.68 6.93 -32.14
CA VAL A 592 18.84 6.17 -32.66
C VAL A 592 19.82 7.04 -33.44
N GLY A 593 19.70 8.36 -33.29
CA GLY A 593 20.60 9.32 -33.92
C GLY A 593 22.05 9.19 -33.43
N LEU A 594 23.03 9.31 -34.32
CA LEU A 594 24.45 9.03 -34.02
C LEU A 594 25.35 10.27 -33.91
N GLY A 595 24.83 11.44 -34.28
CA GLY A 595 25.56 12.70 -34.45
C GLY A 595 25.22 13.76 -33.39
N GLU A 596 26.03 14.81 -33.33
CA GLU A 596 25.74 16.00 -32.51
C GLU A 596 24.67 16.87 -33.19
N ASN A 597 23.66 17.30 -32.42
CA ASN A 597 22.56 18.18 -32.83
C ASN A 597 21.81 17.64 -34.04
N GLU A 598 21.54 16.35 -34.05
CA GLU A 598 20.74 15.75 -35.10
C GLU A 598 19.29 16.23 -35.05
N SER A 599 18.65 16.31 -36.22
CA SER A 599 17.30 16.86 -36.33
C SER A 599 16.28 15.85 -35.84
N TRP A 600 15.36 16.31 -34.99
CA TRP A 600 14.15 15.56 -34.61
C TRP A 600 13.34 15.12 -35.85
N ASN A 601 13.35 15.91 -36.92
CA ASN A 601 12.55 15.67 -38.11
C ASN A 601 13.22 14.76 -39.15
N ASP A 602 14.43 14.27 -38.87
CA ASP A 602 15.00 13.22 -39.68
C ASP A 602 14.49 11.88 -39.15
N GLY A 603 13.56 11.26 -39.88
CA GLY A 603 13.06 9.92 -39.57
C GLY A 603 14.16 8.85 -39.51
N GLY A 604 15.35 9.14 -40.05
CA GLY A 604 16.56 8.31 -39.90
C GLY A 604 17.08 8.22 -38.46
N ASN A 605 16.65 9.11 -37.56
CA ASN A 605 17.06 9.15 -36.16
C ASN A 605 16.07 8.47 -35.21
N TRP A 606 15.00 7.87 -35.75
CA TRP A 606 13.96 7.22 -34.97
C TRP A 606 13.84 5.75 -35.32
N SER A 607 13.65 4.91 -34.31
CA SER A 607 13.40 3.47 -34.44
C SER A 607 12.15 3.07 -33.64
N LEU A 608 11.46 2.01 -34.06
CA LEU A 608 10.36 1.42 -33.28
C LEU A 608 10.84 0.38 -32.25
N GLU A 609 12.13 0.07 -32.28
CA GLU A 609 12.80 -0.81 -31.34
C GLU A 609 14.00 -0.07 -30.75
N SER A 610 14.25 -0.25 -29.45
CA SER A 610 15.44 0.29 -28.79
C SER A 610 16.72 -0.19 -29.48
N GLY A 611 17.57 0.75 -29.87
CA GLY A 611 18.75 0.49 -30.72
C GLY A 611 18.47 -0.17 -32.07
N GLY A 612 17.23 -0.16 -32.57
CA GLY A 612 16.86 -0.79 -33.83
C GLY A 612 17.32 -0.03 -35.08
N ASP A 613 17.04 -0.61 -36.24
CA ASP A 613 17.25 0.07 -37.52
C ASP A 613 16.30 1.28 -37.64
N PRO A 614 16.72 2.37 -38.32
CA PRO A 614 15.85 3.53 -38.52
C PRO A 614 14.50 3.18 -39.16
N ALA A 615 13.43 3.61 -38.50
CA ALA A 615 12.05 3.49 -38.98
C ALA A 615 11.80 4.39 -40.21
N ASN A 616 12.59 5.46 -40.39
CA ASN A 616 12.37 6.49 -41.43
C ASN A 616 10.99 7.18 -41.29
N GLU A 617 10.50 7.26 -40.06
CA GLU A 617 9.25 7.90 -39.66
C GLU A 617 9.53 8.84 -38.48
N ILE A 618 8.69 9.85 -38.29
CA ILE A 618 8.81 10.83 -37.21
C ILE A 618 7.65 10.57 -36.22
N PRO A 619 7.88 10.65 -34.90
CA PRO A 619 6.82 10.54 -33.89
C PRO A 619 5.71 11.57 -34.11
N THR A 620 4.47 11.19 -33.78
CA THR A 620 3.27 12.02 -33.88
C THR A 620 2.63 12.23 -32.50
N GLU A 621 1.55 13.02 -32.43
CA GLU A 621 0.85 13.37 -31.19
C GLU A 621 0.32 12.18 -30.37
N THR A 622 0.13 11.02 -31.02
CA THR A 622 -0.31 9.78 -30.35
C THR A 622 0.84 8.85 -29.95
N ASP A 623 2.06 9.18 -30.35
CA ASP A 623 3.23 8.32 -30.17
C ASP A 623 4.00 8.68 -28.90
N ARG A 624 4.61 7.65 -28.30
CA ARG A 624 5.51 7.77 -27.15
C ARG A 624 6.93 7.93 -27.66
N VAL A 625 7.71 8.81 -27.03
CA VAL A 625 9.11 9.03 -27.37
C VAL A 625 10.01 8.68 -26.20
N VAL A 626 11.05 7.90 -26.49
CA VAL A 626 11.99 7.39 -25.50
C VAL A 626 13.43 7.69 -25.93
N PHE A 627 14.21 8.22 -24.99
CA PHE A 627 15.65 8.31 -25.04
C PHE A 627 16.23 7.30 -24.04
N ASP A 628 16.88 6.23 -24.49
CA ASP A 628 17.52 5.20 -23.65
C ASP A 628 19.04 5.11 -23.93
N ASP A 629 19.75 4.02 -23.66
CA ASP A 629 21.22 3.96 -23.89
C ASP A 629 21.64 3.19 -25.15
N ASP A 630 20.67 2.63 -25.89
CA ASP A 630 20.98 1.69 -26.97
C ASP A 630 21.12 2.41 -28.33
N ASN A 631 22.37 2.45 -28.81
CA ASN A 631 22.81 2.91 -30.14
C ASN A 631 22.83 4.42 -30.45
N PHE A 632 23.23 5.29 -29.50
CA PHE A 632 23.74 6.62 -29.86
C PHE A 632 25.11 6.94 -29.24
N ILE A 633 25.95 7.66 -30.00
CA ILE A 633 27.37 7.92 -29.67
C ILE A 633 27.59 9.39 -29.25
N LEU A 634 26.72 10.30 -29.70
CA LEU A 634 26.80 11.73 -29.49
C LEU A 634 25.45 12.24 -28.99
N ASN A 635 25.48 13.10 -27.98
CA ASN A 635 24.38 13.24 -27.03
C ASN A 635 23.60 14.55 -27.23
N SER A 636 23.15 14.86 -28.46
CA SER A 636 22.21 15.97 -28.59
C SER A 636 21.24 15.97 -29.78
N VAL A 637 20.03 16.47 -29.52
CA VAL A 637 18.95 16.68 -30.50
C VAL A 637 18.70 18.16 -30.67
N SER A 638 18.30 18.55 -31.88
CA SER A 638 17.78 19.88 -32.17
C SER A 638 16.42 19.82 -32.88
N LEU A 639 15.53 20.76 -32.56
CA LEU A 639 14.23 20.93 -33.22
C LEU A 639 14.30 21.96 -34.35
N GLU A 640 13.49 21.74 -35.39
CA GLU A 640 13.32 22.65 -36.55
C GLU A 640 11.87 23.15 -36.70
N ASP A 641 10.93 22.63 -35.91
CA ASP A 641 9.52 22.99 -35.81
C ASP A 641 8.96 22.55 -34.43
N ASP A 642 7.73 22.97 -34.13
CA ASP A 642 7.02 22.54 -32.93
C ASP A 642 6.59 21.07 -33.06
N ILE A 643 6.82 20.28 -32.01
CA ILE A 643 6.54 18.85 -31.98
C ILE A 643 5.39 18.58 -31.01
N SER A 644 4.54 17.62 -31.33
CA SER A 644 3.49 17.12 -30.42
C SER A 644 3.61 15.61 -30.27
N ILE A 645 3.61 15.12 -29.03
CA ILE A 645 3.77 13.70 -28.67
C ILE A 645 2.91 13.36 -27.45
N SER A 646 2.63 12.07 -27.23
CA SER A 646 1.82 11.64 -26.09
C SER A 646 2.62 11.51 -24.80
N THR A 647 3.89 11.12 -24.89
CA THR A 647 4.72 10.84 -23.71
C THR A 647 6.17 11.09 -24.08
N LEU A 648 6.90 11.75 -23.17
CA LEU A 648 8.32 11.99 -23.31
C LEU A 648 9.06 11.30 -22.16
N THR A 649 9.90 10.33 -22.51
CA THR A 649 10.65 9.53 -21.54
C THR A 649 12.15 9.64 -21.77
N PHE A 650 12.89 9.93 -20.70
CA PHE A 650 14.34 9.85 -20.64
C PHE A 650 14.71 8.72 -19.66
N ASN A 651 15.20 7.61 -20.19
CA ASN A 651 15.61 6.42 -19.45
C ASN A 651 17.02 5.98 -19.86
N ASN A 652 17.89 6.97 -20.00
CA ASN A 652 19.30 6.84 -20.32
C ASN A 652 20.15 6.85 -19.03
N THR A 653 21.37 6.34 -19.09
CA THR A 653 22.39 6.47 -18.05
C THR A 653 23.51 7.40 -18.48
N ASP A 654 23.74 7.55 -19.78
CA ASP A 654 24.71 8.52 -20.32
C ASP A 654 24.07 9.91 -20.50
N PRO A 655 24.72 11.03 -20.08
CA PRO A 655 24.11 12.36 -20.13
C PRO A 655 23.65 12.77 -21.53
N PHE A 656 22.38 13.13 -21.69
CA PHE A 656 21.78 13.54 -22.96
C PHE A 656 21.49 15.04 -22.98
N THR A 657 21.52 15.72 -24.13
CA THR A 657 21.14 17.14 -24.26
C THR A 657 20.06 17.33 -25.31
N LEU A 658 18.91 17.89 -24.92
CA LEU A 658 17.84 18.21 -25.87
C LEU A 658 17.74 19.74 -26.02
N ASN A 659 17.96 20.24 -27.23
CA ASN A 659 17.82 21.66 -27.57
C ASN A 659 16.57 21.88 -28.42
N THR A 660 15.59 22.61 -27.91
CA THR A 660 14.38 22.94 -28.68
C THR A 660 14.56 24.18 -29.58
N ASN A 661 15.71 24.86 -29.49
CA ASN A 661 15.97 26.12 -30.20
C ASN A 661 14.89 27.18 -29.89
N GLU A 662 14.14 27.60 -30.91
CA GLU A 662 13.00 28.52 -30.78
C GLU A 662 11.64 27.82 -30.75
N PHE A 663 11.62 26.49 -30.88
CA PHE A 663 10.42 25.66 -30.98
C PHE A 663 10.03 25.08 -29.63
N SER A 664 8.88 24.42 -29.59
CA SER A 664 8.35 23.73 -28.40
C SER A 664 8.16 22.24 -28.63
N ILE A 665 8.45 21.44 -27.60
CA ILE A 665 7.86 20.10 -27.48
C ILE A 665 6.56 20.23 -26.69
N ASN A 666 5.46 19.76 -27.27
CA ASN A 666 4.14 19.70 -26.65
C ASN A 666 3.87 18.25 -26.24
N VAL A 667 3.77 17.98 -24.93
CA VAL A 667 3.51 16.65 -24.38
C VAL A 667 2.09 16.61 -23.81
N ASP A 668 1.19 15.87 -24.46
CA ASP A 668 -0.19 15.67 -24.01
C ASP A 668 -0.33 14.36 -23.21
N GLY A 669 0.49 14.23 -22.17
CA GLY A 669 0.61 13.06 -21.31
C GLY A 669 1.75 13.18 -20.30
N ALA A 670 2.36 12.06 -19.92
CA ALA A 670 3.40 12.05 -18.89
C ALA A 670 4.78 12.55 -19.38
N LEU A 671 5.47 13.28 -18.52
CA LEU A 671 6.91 13.56 -18.62
C LEU A 671 7.65 12.68 -17.61
N LEU A 672 8.51 11.79 -18.10
CA LEU A 672 9.22 10.80 -17.28
C LEU A 672 10.73 10.91 -17.51
N ALA A 673 11.45 11.63 -16.65
CA ALA A 673 12.89 11.77 -16.72
C ALA A 673 13.58 10.98 -15.59
N TYR A 674 13.95 9.74 -15.88
CA TYR A 674 14.66 8.82 -14.98
C TYR A 674 16.19 8.89 -15.15
N GLY A 675 16.66 9.39 -16.28
CA GLY A 675 18.07 9.47 -16.67
C GLY A 675 18.64 10.90 -16.68
N PRO A 676 19.98 11.05 -16.78
CA PRO A 676 20.60 12.36 -16.84
C PRO A 676 20.33 13.06 -18.19
N ILE A 677 19.60 14.16 -18.15
CA ILE A 677 19.23 14.99 -19.31
C ILE A 677 19.54 16.45 -19.02
N THR A 678 20.03 17.20 -20.01
CA THR A 678 20.03 18.66 -20.03
C THR A 678 19.00 19.14 -21.04
N TYR A 679 17.88 19.68 -20.57
CA TYR A 679 16.82 20.21 -21.42
C TYR A 679 16.97 21.73 -21.60
N ASN A 680 17.09 22.19 -22.85
CA ASN A 680 17.25 23.59 -23.19
C ASN A 680 16.11 24.09 -24.09
N GLY A 681 15.38 25.12 -23.62
CA GLY A 681 14.34 25.82 -24.37
C GLY A 681 12.90 25.46 -23.95
N ASN A 682 11.93 25.50 -24.86
CA ASN A 682 10.51 25.46 -24.49
C ASN A 682 9.96 24.03 -24.33
N LEU A 683 9.20 23.80 -23.26
CA LEU A 683 8.46 22.56 -22.99
C LEU A 683 7.03 22.90 -22.61
N ASN A 684 6.08 22.51 -23.44
CA ASN A 684 4.67 22.66 -23.13
C ASN A 684 4.11 21.32 -22.67
N LEU A 685 3.69 21.22 -21.42
CA LEU A 685 2.91 20.09 -20.95
C LEU A 685 1.44 20.48 -21.09
N THR A 686 0.70 19.74 -21.91
CA THR A 686 -0.72 19.96 -22.13
C THR A 686 -1.53 18.91 -21.39
N SER A 687 -2.76 19.26 -21.02
CA SER A 687 -3.74 18.34 -20.44
C SER A 687 -5.07 18.50 -21.17
N GLU A 688 -5.05 18.42 -22.50
CA GLU A 688 -6.25 18.64 -23.32
C GLU A 688 -7.07 17.35 -23.40
N LEU A 689 -6.40 16.21 -23.49
CA LEU A 689 -7.03 14.89 -23.52
C LEU A 689 -7.14 14.21 -22.15
N ILE A 690 -6.36 14.64 -21.16
CA ILE A 690 -6.17 13.97 -19.87
C ILE A 690 -6.52 14.93 -18.71
N PRO A 691 -7.19 14.49 -17.63
CA PRO A 691 -7.45 15.33 -16.46
C PRO A 691 -6.24 15.52 -15.55
N GLN A 692 -5.41 14.52 -15.29
CA GLN A 692 -4.18 14.71 -14.52
C GLN A 692 -3.01 13.99 -15.16
N ASN A 693 -1.92 14.72 -15.40
CA ASN A 693 -0.68 14.17 -15.97
C ASN A 693 0.42 14.07 -14.91
N ASN A 694 1.21 13.00 -14.93
CA ASN A 694 2.35 12.87 -14.03
C ASN A 694 3.60 13.56 -14.58
N ILE A 695 4.32 14.26 -13.70
CA ILE A 695 5.65 14.80 -13.93
C ILE A 695 6.61 14.12 -12.98
N ILE A 696 7.56 13.36 -13.52
CA ILE A 696 8.64 12.72 -12.78
C ILE A 696 9.96 13.23 -13.36
N ILE A 697 10.76 13.89 -12.52
CA ILE A 697 12.09 14.41 -12.84
C ILE A 697 13.05 13.95 -11.74
N GLU A 698 13.80 12.89 -11.98
CA GLU A 698 14.82 12.40 -11.04
C GLU A 698 15.98 13.40 -10.92
N SER A 699 16.72 13.33 -9.81
CA SER A 699 17.74 14.34 -9.44
C SER A 699 18.86 14.57 -10.47
N ASP A 700 19.06 13.60 -11.35
CA ASP A 700 20.13 13.65 -12.35
C ASP A 700 19.68 14.39 -13.64
N ALA A 701 18.40 14.74 -13.75
CA ALA A 701 17.83 15.52 -14.84
C ALA A 701 17.90 17.04 -14.57
N ASP A 702 18.44 17.79 -15.52
CA ASP A 702 18.66 19.23 -15.49
C ASP A 702 17.73 19.96 -16.48
N PHE A 703 16.68 20.57 -15.93
CA PHE A 703 15.74 21.43 -16.65
C PHE A 703 16.00 22.92 -16.37
N SER A 704 17.16 23.29 -15.83
CA SER A 704 17.53 24.67 -15.45
C SER A 704 17.44 25.71 -16.55
N ASN A 705 17.50 25.29 -17.81
CA ASN A 705 17.40 26.15 -18.99
C ASN A 705 16.04 26.02 -19.70
N ALA A 706 15.10 25.25 -19.13
CA ALA A 706 13.78 24.99 -19.70
C ALA A 706 12.78 26.10 -19.33
N ASP A 707 12.07 26.61 -20.34
CA ASP A 707 10.83 27.37 -20.16
C ASP A 707 9.67 26.39 -20.24
N VAL A 708 9.04 26.13 -19.09
CA VAL A 708 7.96 25.15 -18.98
C VAL A 708 6.62 25.88 -18.96
N ALA A 709 5.70 25.47 -19.81
CA ALA A 709 4.31 25.91 -19.79
C ALA A 709 3.39 24.74 -19.50
N LEU A 710 2.57 24.89 -18.46
CA LEU A 710 1.46 24.00 -18.13
C LEU A 710 0.18 24.59 -18.73
N ILE A 711 -0.40 23.89 -19.70
CA ILE A 711 -1.53 24.39 -20.50
C ILE A 711 -2.71 23.41 -20.42
N THR A 712 -3.83 23.85 -19.85
CA THR A 712 -5.10 23.12 -19.96
C THR A 712 -6.22 24.07 -20.40
N SER A 713 -7.29 23.49 -20.93
CA SER A 713 -8.55 24.17 -21.18
C SER A 713 -9.47 24.28 -19.97
N ASP A 714 -9.13 23.65 -18.83
CA ASP A 714 -10.03 23.39 -17.71
C ASP A 714 -9.27 23.31 -16.37
N ALA A 715 -9.74 24.08 -15.38
CA ALA A 715 -9.15 24.15 -14.04
C ALA A 715 -9.23 22.84 -13.25
N SER A 716 -10.17 21.95 -13.56
CA SER A 716 -10.22 20.63 -12.92
C SER A 716 -9.08 19.71 -13.37
N LYS A 717 -8.35 20.12 -14.40
CA LYS A 717 -7.24 19.37 -14.95
C LYS A 717 -5.91 19.89 -14.45
N GLY A 718 -4.88 19.08 -14.51
CA GLY A 718 -3.64 19.45 -13.87
C GLY A 718 -2.50 18.48 -14.06
N TRP A 719 -1.48 18.70 -13.24
CA TRP A 719 -0.29 17.87 -13.19
C TRP A 719 0.03 17.50 -11.77
N LYS A 720 0.47 16.26 -11.58
CA LYS A 720 0.96 15.77 -10.29
C LYS A 720 2.45 15.53 -10.38
N VAL A 721 3.17 16.17 -9.47
CA VAL A 721 4.62 16.10 -9.37
C VAL A 721 4.98 14.98 -8.41
N LYS A 722 5.98 14.17 -8.77
CA LYS A 722 6.45 13.01 -7.99
C LYS A 722 7.91 13.12 -7.56
N SER A 723 8.53 14.27 -7.78
CA SER A 723 9.93 14.58 -7.42
C SER A 723 10.15 16.08 -7.39
N ASP A 724 11.28 16.56 -6.86
CA ASP A 724 11.62 17.99 -6.94
C ASP A 724 11.75 18.42 -8.42
N ILE A 725 11.19 19.59 -8.75
CA ILE A 725 11.24 20.15 -10.10
C ILE A 725 12.14 21.38 -10.08
N PHE A 726 13.01 21.46 -11.08
CA PHE A 726 13.83 22.64 -11.33
C PHE A 726 13.64 23.12 -12.76
N CYS A 727 13.31 24.40 -12.98
CA CYS A 727 13.20 24.98 -14.32
C CYS A 727 13.63 26.45 -14.34
N ARG A 728 13.85 27.03 -15.54
CA ARG A 728 14.12 28.48 -15.64
C ARG A 728 12.86 29.29 -15.38
N SER A 729 11.80 28.96 -16.11
CA SER A 729 10.49 29.60 -15.92
C SER A 729 9.39 28.55 -15.95
N LEU A 730 8.33 28.81 -15.17
CA LEU A 730 7.09 28.05 -15.19
C LEU A 730 5.91 28.99 -15.42
N THR A 731 5.14 28.73 -16.47
CA THR A 731 3.85 29.39 -16.70
C THR A 731 2.73 28.37 -16.53
N ILE A 732 1.74 28.65 -15.69
CA ILE A 732 0.53 27.83 -15.56
C ILE A 732 -0.64 28.63 -16.15
N SER A 733 -1.19 28.18 -17.26
CA SER A 733 -2.21 28.93 -18.00
C SER A 733 -3.60 28.83 -17.36
N THR A 734 -3.96 27.62 -16.96
CA THR A 734 -5.19 27.17 -16.26
C THR A 734 -4.87 25.77 -15.72
N GLY A 735 -5.52 25.35 -14.63
CA GLY A 735 -5.35 24.01 -14.05
C GLY A 735 -4.61 23.96 -12.72
N LEU A 736 -4.55 22.77 -12.14
CA LEU A 736 -3.98 22.49 -10.83
C LEU A 736 -2.59 21.85 -10.94
N LEU A 737 -1.57 22.43 -10.31
CA LEU A 737 -0.29 21.78 -10.08
C LEU A 737 -0.22 21.21 -8.66
N GLN A 738 -0.21 19.89 -8.54
CA GLN A 738 -0.09 19.19 -7.26
C GLN A 738 1.37 18.82 -6.98
N LEU A 739 2.00 19.54 -6.04
CA LEU A 739 3.39 19.32 -5.64
C LEU A 739 3.57 18.27 -4.54
N GLY A 740 2.54 17.99 -3.74
CA GLY A 740 2.69 17.09 -2.58
C GLY A 740 3.79 17.57 -1.62
N GLU A 741 4.74 16.71 -1.27
CA GLU A 741 5.88 17.06 -0.39
C GLU A 741 7.11 17.63 -1.12
N TYR A 742 7.04 17.82 -2.45
CA TYR A 742 8.20 18.21 -3.27
C TYR A 742 8.37 19.72 -3.39
N THR A 743 9.56 20.13 -3.81
CA THR A 743 9.92 21.53 -4.06
C THR A 743 9.88 21.85 -5.54
N LEU A 744 9.23 22.98 -5.89
CA LEU A 744 9.37 23.61 -7.20
C LEU A 744 10.37 24.75 -7.09
N GLU A 745 11.52 24.59 -7.75
CA GLU A 745 12.51 25.65 -7.93
C GLU A 745 12.40 26.27 -9.33
N THR A 746 12.20 27.58 -9.40
CA THR A 746 12.17 28.32 -10.68
C THR A 746 12.65 29.76 -10.53
N ASP A 747 13.12 30.40 -11.61
CA ASP A 747 13.41 31.83 -11.57
C ASP A 747 12.11 32.64 -11.69
N GLU A 748 11.29 32.31 -12.69
CA GLU A 748 10.05 33.03 -13.01
C GLU A 748 8.83 32.11 -12.90
N LEU A 749 7.86 32.45 -12.03
CA LEU A 749 6.57 31.77 -11.94
C LEU A 749 5.45 32.73 -12.37
N SER A 750 4.68 32.34 -13.39
CA SER A 750 3.53 33.09 -13.88
C SER A 750 2.26 32.23 -13.85
N LEU A 751 1.25 32.72 -13.15
CA LEU A 751 -0.05 32.09 -13.00
C LEU A 751 -1.07 32.89 -13.80
N LEU A 752 -1.80 32.23 -14.68
CA LEU A 752 -2.83 32.85 -15.51
C LEU A 752 -4.20 32.26 -15.17
N SER A 753 -5.24 33.03 -15.47
CA SER A 753 -6.66 32.66 -15.36
C SER A 753 -7.08 32.20 -13.96
N ASP A 754 -7.07 30.90 -13.71
CA ASP A 754 -7.53 30.19 -12.52
C ASP A 754 -6.54 29.07 -12.15
N ALA A 755 -5.26 29.28 -12.47
CA ALA A 755 -4.19 28.38 -12.10
C ALA A 755 -4.07 28.22 -10.58
N GLU A 756 -3.98 26.98 -10.13
CA GLU A 756 -3.84 26.62 -8.71
C GLU A 756 -2.54 25.82 -8.49
N ILE A 757 -1.92 26.00 -7.33
CA ILE A 757 -0.81 25.16 -6.86
C ILE A 757 -1.17 24.64 -5.48
N SER A 758 -1.19 23.31 -5.32
CA SER A 758 -1.42 22.66 -4.03
C SER A 758 -0.17 21.93 -3.55
N VAL A 759 0.11 22.01 -2.25
CA VAL A 759 1.21 21.31 -1.56
C VAL A 759 0.66 20.52 -0.36
N ASP A 760 1.38 19.49 0.06
CA ASP A 760 1.23 18.89 1.39
C ASP A 760 2.08 19.71 2.41
N GLU A 761 2.06 19.35 3.71
CA GLU A 761 2.73 20.12 4.78
C GLU A 761 4.25 20.41 4.57
N ARG A 762 4.90 19.71 3.64
CA ARG A 762 6.34 19.81 3.35
C ARG A 762 6.68 20.43 1.99
N GLY A 763 5.71 20.60 1.09
CA GLY A 763 5.96 21.14 -0.24
C GLY A 763 6.32 22.63 -0.18
N SER A 764 7.15 23.09 -1.14
CA SER A 764 7.63 24.47 -1.14
C SER A 764 7.91 25.03 -2.54
N LEU A 765 7.92 26.36 -2.66
CA LEU A 765 8.38 27.09 -3.83
C LEU A 765 9.70 27.79 -3.52
N LEU A 766 10.69 27.63 -4.39
CA LEU A 766 11.97 28.35 -4.32
C LEU A 766 12.15 29.24 -5.55
N LEU A 767 12.06 30.55 -5.37
CA LEU A 767 11.87 31.52 -6.46
C LEU A 767 13.04 32.48 -6.64
N GLY A 768 13.40 32.76 -7.90
CA GLY A 768 14.58 33.55 -8.26
C GLY A 768 14.34 35.01 -8.59
N THR A 769 13.35 35.34 -9.44
CA THR A 769 13.21 36.67 -10.07
C THR A 769 11.77 37.21 -10.05
N SER A 770 10.74 36.42 -10.35
CA SER A 770 9.34 36.90 -10.30
C SER A 770 8.31 35.83 -9.93
N LEU A 771 7.26 36.26 -9.25
CA LEU A 771 6.00 35.56 -9.06
C LEU A 771 4.85 36.50 -9.44
N SER A 772 4.04 36.10 -10.41
CA SER A 772 2.91 36.91 -10.91
C SER A 772 1.65 36.09 -11.07
N ALA A 773 0.49 36.71 -10.81
CA ALA A 773 -0.82 36.18 -11.14
C ALA A 773 -1.62 37.25 -11.91
N ASP A 774 -2.22 36.88 -13.04
CA ASP A 774 -3.05 37.81 -13.83
C ASP A 774 -4.50 37.94 -13.31
N PHE A 775 -4.81 37.26 -12.20
CA PHE A 775 -6.10 37.20 -11.53
C PHE A 775 -6.00 37.53 -10.04
N ASP A 776 -7.13 37.93 -9.44
CA ASP A 776 -7.25 38.22 -8.00
C ASP A 776 -7.36 36.94 -7.16
N GLY A 777 -6.73 36.93 -5.98
CA GLY A 777 -7.04 35.93 -4.96
C GLY A 777 -6.30 34.60 -5.10
N PHE A 778 -5.07 34.60 -5.62
CA PHE A 778 -4.21 33.42 -5.53
C PHE A 778 -4.01 33.00 -4.07
N GLU A 779 -4.25 31.72 -3.75
CA GLU A 779 -4.04 31.15 -2.42
C GLU A 779 -2.94 30.08 -2.49
N PHE A 780 -1.95 30.17 -1.61
CA PHE A 780 -0.89 29.17 -1.50
C PHE A 780 -0.65 28.74 -0.05
N ASP A 781 -1.06 27.50 0.27
CA ASP A 781 -0.96 26.91 1.61
C ASP A 781 0.39 26.23 1.88
N GLY A 782 1.50 26.89 1.49
CA GLY A 782 2.85 26.32 1.56
C GLY A 782 3.92 27.31 1.99
N LEU A 783 5.18 26.88 1.84
CA LEU A 783 6.36 27.73 2.04
C LEU A 783 6.83 28.32 0.71
N ILE A 784 6.98 29.64 0.64
CA ILE A 784 7.67 30.35 -0.44
C ILE A 784 8.99 30.88 0.08
N SER A 785 10.08 30.50 -0.59
CA SER A 785 11.46 30.89 -0.29
C SER A 785 12.11 31.62 -1.46
N THR A 786 13.08 32.50 -1.18
CA THR A 786 13.82 33.24 -2.23
C THR A 786 15.24 32.72 -2.43
N LYS A 787 15.69 32.60 -3.70
CA LYS A 787 17.12 32.41 -4.05
C LYS A 787 17.78 33.65 -4.66
N GLY A 788 17.00 34.67 -5.03
CA GLY A 788 17.45 35.95 -5.56
C GLY A 788 16.45 37.07 -5.28
N ASP A 789 16.72 38.27 -5.80
CA ASP A 789 15.78 39.40 -5.70
C ASP A 789 14.51 39.10 -6.51
N LEU A 790 13.36 39.21 -5.86
CA LEU A 790 12.08 38.68 -6.35
C LEU A 790 11.06 39.81 -6.53
N THR A 791 10.24 39.76 -7.58
CA THR A 791 9.10 40.68 -7.76
C THR A 791 7.78 39.93 -7.63
N PHE A 792 6.88 40.41 -6.77
CA PHE A 792 5.51 39.92 -6.58
C PHE A 792 4.51 40.85 -7.26
N ASP A 793 3.76 40.30 -8.21
CA ASP A 793 2.55 40.90 -8.76
C ASP A 793 1.37 39.95 -8.52
N LEU A 794 0.89 39.96 -7.28
CA LEU A 794 -0.11 39.03 -6.75
C LEU A 794 -1.30 39.81 -6.17
N PRO A 795 -2.32 40.12 -6.97
CA PRO A 795 -3.38 40.99 -6.51
C PRO A 795 -4.32 40.24 -5.53
N ASN A 796 -4.49 40.81 -4.33
CA ASN A 796 -5.38 40.32 -3.27
C ASN A 796 -5.13 38.87 -2.85
N SER A 797 -3.87 38.43 -2.86
CA SER A 797 -3.49 37.02 -2.67
C SER A 797 -3.19 36.66 -1.21
N PHE A 798 -3.22 35.36 -0.92
CA PHE A 798 -2.90 34.76 0.37
C PHE A 798 -1.73 33.77 0.24
N ILE A 799 -0.74 33.87 1.13
CA ILE A 799 0.37 32.91 1.22
C ILE A 799 0.51 32.49 2.68
N ARG A 800 0.57 31.18 2.95
CA ARG A 800 0.77 30.69 4.32
C ARG A 800 2.10 31.15 4.90
N THR A 801 3.23 30.79 4.29
CA THR A 801 4.55 31.17 4.81
C THR A 801 5.43 31.78 3.73
N LEU A 802 5.95 32.98 3.98
CA LEU A 802 6.98 33.63 3.17
C LEU A 802 8.28 33.73 3.97
N ASP A 803 9.34 33.05 3.51
CA ASP A 803 10.69 33.13 4.06
C ASP A 803 11.65 33.77 3.04
N PHE A 804 12.27 34.89 3.39
CA PHE A 804 13.12 35.62 2.46
C PHE A 804 14.49 35.99 3.03
N SER A 805 15.48 35.94 2.14
CA SER A 805 16.86 36.37 2.37
C SER A 805 17.33 37.45 1.37
N ASN A 806 16.50 37.77 0.38
CA ASN A 806 16.79 38.75 -0.67
C ASN A 806 15.74 39.88 -0.68
N LEU A 807 15.86 40.85 -1.58
CA LEU A 807 14.85 41.90 -1.74
C LEU A 807 13.62 41.36 -2.47
N ILE A 808 12.44 41.49 -1.88
CA ILE A 808 11.15 41.25 -2.54
C ILE A 808 10.48 42.60 -2.83
N THR A 809 10.16 42.85 -4.10
CA THR A 809 9.38 44.01 -4.54
C THR A 809 7.91 43.62 -4.72
N VAL A 810 6.97 44.27 -4.05
CA VAL A 810 5.54 43.89 -4.04
C VAL A 810 4.68 45.04 -4.57
N SER A 811 3.82 44.77 -5.56
CA SER A 811 2.97 45.77 -6.22
C SER A 811 1.54 45.85 -5.71
N SER A 812 1.05 44.79 -5.05
CA SER A 812 -0.34 44.61 -4.70
C SER A 812 -0.51 44.13 -3.27
N ALA A 813 -1.69 44.36 -2.68
CA ALA A 813 -2.00 43.94 -1.31
C ALA A 813 -1.91 42.42 -1.17
N ILE A 814 -1.31 41.96 -0.08
CA ILE A 814 -1.06 40.54 0.18
C ILE A 814 -1.31 40.20 1.65
N THR A 815 -1.85 39.02 1.90
CA THR A 815 -2.07 38.46 3.25
C THR A 815 -1.13 37.29 3.46
N LEU A 816 -0.47 37.24 4.60
CA LEU A 816 0.42 36.16 4.99
C LEU A 816 -0.03 35.57 6.34
N ASP A 817 0.11 34.26 6.56
CA ASP A 817 0.05 33.75 7.93
C ASP A 817 1.37 34.00 8.66
N SER A 818 2.48 33.64 8.01
CA SER A 818 3.83 33.73 8.56
C SER A 818 4.78 34.49 7.64
N LEU A 819 5.48 35.48 8.21
CA LEU A 819 6.54 36.24 7.54
C LEU A 819 7.87 36.02 8.25
N LEU A 820 8.82 35.39 7.56
CA LEU A 820 10.13 35.02 8.07
C LEU A 820 11.22 35.70 7.24
N SER A 821 12.30 36.09 7.91
CA SER A 821 13.50 36.56 7.21
C SER A 821 14.74 36.47 8.08
N SER A 822 15.89 36.27 7.43
CA SER A 822 17.20 36.42 8.06
C SER A 822 18.01 37.62 7.55
N GLU A 823 17.67 38.13 6.37
CA GLU A 823 18.24 39.31 5.70
C GLU A 823 17.39 39.69 4.48
N GLY A 824 17.76 40.75 3.75
CA GLY A 824 17.01 41.22 2.58
C GLY A 824 15.96 42.29 2.93
N GLY A 825 14.82 42.27 2.26
CA GLY A 825 13.74 43.19 2.61
C GLY A 825 12.48 43.11 1.75
N LEU A 826 11.43 43.79 2.19
CA LEU A 826 10.21 44.01 1.41
C LEU A 826 10.16 45.48 0.95
N SER A 827 9.95 45.69 -0.34
CA SER A 827 9.75 47.02 -0.93
C SER A 827 8.43 47.10 -1.68
N PHE A 828 7.53 47.98 -1.25
CA PHE A 828 6.24 48.20 -1.89
C PHE A 828 6.38 49.24 -3.00
N THR A 829 5.92 48.94 -4.22
CA THR A 829 6.05 49.89 -5.35
C THR A 829 5.09 51.07 -5.25
N ASN A 830 4.01 50.90 -4.50
CA ASN A 830 2.95 51.87 -4.24
C ASN A 830 2.37 51.61 -2.84
N PRO A 831 1.62 52.57 -2.27
CA PRO A 831 0.87 52.35 -1.03
C PRO A 831 -0.05 51.14 -1.15
N ILE A 832 0.20 50.12 -0.32
CA ILE A 832 -0.60 48.90 -0.22
C ILE A 832 -0.74 48.46 1.24
N THR A 833 -1.55 47.42 1.48
CA THR A 833 -1.67 46.78 2.79
C THR A 833 -1.03 45.40 2.76
N LEU A 834 -0.12 45.14 3.72
CA LEU A 834 0.36 43.82 4.09
C LEU A 834 -0.35 43.40 5.39
N THR A 835 -0.97 42.23 5.41
CA THR A 835 -1.65 41.69 6.59
C THR A 835 -0.97 40.39 7.04
N ILE A 836 -0.62 40.29 8.33
CA ILE A 836 -0.03 39.09 8.93
C ILE A 836 -1.02 38.43 9.90
N ASN A 837 -1.43 37.19 9.67
CA ASN A 837 -2.45 36.55 10.51
C ASN A 837 -1.90 35.86 11.75
N GLU A 838 -0.70 35.25 11.68
CA GLU A 838 -0.20 34.36 12.74
C GLU A 838 1.14 34.82 13.29
N HIS A 839 2.20 34.84 12.47
CA HIS A 839 3.58 34.97 12.94
C HIS A 839 4.43 35.92 12.09
N MET A 840 5.32 36.68 12.75
CA MET A 840 6.32 37.50 12.08
C MET A 840 7.64 37.42 12.83
N GLU A 841 8.69 36.99 12.13
CA GLU A 841 10.05 36.89 12.65
C GLU A 841 11.09 37.35 11.59
N LEU A 842 11.64 38.54 11.78
CA LEU A 842 12.63 39.19 10.94
C LEU A 842 13.94 39.30 11.74
N ARG A 843 14.89 38.41 11.42
CA ARG A 843 16.17 38.24 12.15
C ARG A 843 17.31 39.05 11.55
N GLY A 844 17.13 40.35 11.43
CA GLY A 844 18.18 41.26 10.96
C GLY A 844 19.45 41.24 11.83
N ARG A 845 20.56 41.71 11.27
CA ARG A 845 21.85 41.84 11.97
C ARG A 845 22.41 43.26 11.82
N GLU A 846 23.33 43.65 12.70
CA GLU A 846 23.95 44.99 12.68
C GLU A 846 24.50 45.41 11.30
N ASN A 847 25.07 44.46 10.54
CA ASN A 847 25.64 44.70 9.21
C ASN A 847 24.75 44.25 8.04
N SER A 848 23.57 43.66 8.31
CA SER A 848 22.61 43.19 7.30
C SER A 848 21.21 43.36 7.89
N LYS A 849 20.70 44.59 7.86
CA LYS A 849 19.37 44.91 8.36
C LYS A 849 18.30 44.40 7.40
N VAL A 850 17.18 43.92 7.93
CA VAL A 850 16.01 43.60 7.11
C VAL A 850 15.26 44.90 6.81
N SER A 851 15.05 45.22 5.54
CA SER A 851 14.36 46.46 5.14
C SER A 851 12.86 46.26 4.91
N LEU A 852 12.04 47.21 5.36
CA LEU A 852 10.62 47.31 5.06
C LEU A 852 10.35 48.72 4.53
N SER A 853 10.07 48.85 3.24
CA SER A 853 9.99 50.16 2.58
C SER A 853 8.78 50.29 1.67
N SER A 854 8.25 51.50 1.54
CA SER A 854 7.22 51.83 0.54
C SER A 854 7.64 53.01 -0.33
N ASN A 855 7.43 52.85 -1.63
CA ASN A 855 7.62 53.87 -2.66
C ASN A 855 6.28 54.53 -3.03
N GLY A 856 6.31 55.81 -3.39
CA GLY A 856 5.10 56.52 -3.86
C GLY A 856 4.07 56.90 -2.77
N GLY A 857 4.33 56.57 -1.50
CA GLY A 857 3.52 56.95 -0.34
C GLY A 857 3.71 55.98 0.83
N VAL A 858 2.80 56.02 1.81
CA VAL A 858 2.86 55.19 3.03
C VAL A 858 2.03 53.92 2.85
N SER A 859 2.66 52.75 3.01
CA SER A 859 1.97 51.45 3.06
C SER A 859 1.58 51.08 4.48
N THR A 860 0.58 50.22 4.61
CA THR A 860 0.08 49.73 5.90
C THR A 860 0.58 48.32 6.16
N LEU A 861 1.15 48.08 7.33
CA LEU A 861 1.36 46.76 7.90
C LEU A 861 0.33 46.54 9.01
N SER A 862 -0.43 45.45 8.92
CA SER A 862 -1.49 45.12 9.86
C SER A 862 -1.37 43.66 10.29
N SER A 863 -2.03 43.31 11.39
CA SER A 863 -2.14 41.93 11.80
C SER A 863 -3.49 41.65 12.44
N ASN A 864 -4.01 40.45 12.16
CA ASN A 864 -5.22 39.93 12.80
C ASN A 864 -4.89 39.19 14.11
N ALA A 865 -3.62 38.94 14.39
CA ALA A 865 -3.19 38.28 15.62
C ALA A 865 -3.30 39.23 16.81
N ASP A 866 -3.90 38.77 17.91
CA ASP A 866 -3.89 39.50 19.18
C ASP A 866 -2.55 39.31 19.93
N SER A 867 -1.47 39.64 19.23
CA SER A 867 -0.09 39.25 19.53
C SER A 867 0.87 40.44 19.55
N ARG A 868 2.13 40.14 19.84
CA ARG A 868 3.25 41.07 19.77
C ARG A 868 4.32 40.47 18.87
N TYR A 869 4.77 41.23 17.86
CA TYR A 869 5.89 40.83 17.01
C TYR A 869 7.12 41.65 17.36
N CYS A 870 8.22 40.97 17.62
CA CYS A 870 9.45 41.58 18.11
C CYS A 870 10.61 41.30 17.18
N ASN A 871 11.18 42.37 16.62
CA ASN A 871 12.16 42.27 15.55
C ASN A 871 13.16 43.41 15.67
N ASP A 872 14.45 43.13 15.78
CA ASP A 872 15.49 44.18 15.80
C ASP A 872 16.29 44.21 14.49
N HIS A 873 17.15 45.21 14.35
CA HIS A 873 17.96 45.44 13.16
C HIS A 873 17.13 45.59 11.89
N LEU A 874 16.04 46.35 11.96
CA LEU A 874 15.21 46.68 10.80
C LEU A 874 15.57 48.05 10.21
N ASP A 875 15.30 48.24 8.92
CA ASP A 875 15.30 49.55 8.27
C ASP A 875 13.92 49.85 7.67
N ILE A 876 13.16 50.75 8.31
CA ILE A 876 11.74 50.97 8.05
C ILE A 876 11.54 52.36 7.43
N SER A 877 10.93 52.40 6.24
CA SER A 877 10.62 53.66 5.55
C SER A 877 9.21 53.67 4.94
N ASN A 878 8.44 54.72 5.24
CA ASN A 878 7.05 54.90 4.81
C ASN A 878 6.12 53.70 5.13
N ILE A 879 6.26 53.07 6.31
CA ILE A 879 5.37 51.97 6.75
C ILE A 879 4.60 52.38 8.01
N GLN A 880 3.27 52.40 7.93
CA GLN A 880 2.37 52.63 9.05
C GLN A 880 1.83 51.30 9.60
N ILE A 881 1.77 51.17 10.93
CA ILE A 881 1.09 50.06 11.60
C ILE A 881 -0.40 50.38 11.79
N GLU A 882 -1.27 49.42 11.51
CA GLU A 882 -2.70 49.46 11.85
C GLU A 882 -3.13 48.18 12.62
N GLY A 883 -4.09 48.34 13.52
CA GLY A 883 -4.62 47.25 14.35
C GLY A 883 -4.21 47.32 15.83
N SER A 884 -4.56 46.28 16.58
CA SER A 884 -4.25 46.16 18.01
C SER A 884 -2.97 45.39 18.31
N THR A 885 -2.40 44.71 17.31
CA THR A 885 -1.13 43.98 17.40
C THR A 885 0.02 44.94 17.61
N LEU A 886 0.93 44.59 18.52
CA LEU A 886 2.06 45.43 18.83
C LEU A 886 3.29 45.03 17.99
N PHE A 887 3.74 45.93 17.13
CA PHE A 887 4.97 45.77 16.35
C PHE A 887 6.11 46.50 17.06
N VAL A 888 7.03 45.71 17.64
CA VAL A 888 8.14 46.20 18.46
C VAL A 888 9.45 46.05 17.70
N THR A 889 10.23 47.10 17.69
CA THR A 889 11.61 47.10 17.21
C THR A 889 12.61 47.41 18.30
N GLY A 890 13.76 46.75 18.30
CA GLY A 890 14.86 47.12 19.20
C GLY A 890 15.56 48.43 18.80
N ASP A 891 16.44 48.91 19.68
CA ASP A 891 17.21 50.14 19.51
C ASP A 891 18.14 50.12 18.28
N SER A 892 18.42 48.94 17.72
CA SER A 892 19.29 48.78 16.55
C SER A 892 18.55 49.01 15.23
N SER A 893 17.24 49.24 15.27
CA SER A 893 16.39 49.49 14.10
C SER A 893 16.36 50.98 13.72
N THR A 894 16.13 51.28 12.45
CA THR A 894 15.98 52.64 11.91
C THR A 894 14.55 52.82 11.39
N ILE A 895 13.87 53.89 11.82
CA ILE A 895 12.48 54.19 11.44
C ILE A 895 12.44 55.65 10.96
N ASP A 896 11.91 55.89 9.76
CA ASP A 896 11.78 57.24 9.21
C ASP A 896 10.62 58.05 9.82
N SER A 897 10.52 59.35 9.49
CA SER A 897 9.48 60.22 10.06
C SER A 897 8.06 59.97 9.54
N ASN A 898 7.92 59.18 8.47
CA ASN A 898 6.63 58.89 7.85
C ASN A 898 6.06 57.55 8.34
N SER A 899 6.87 56.72 8.99
CA SER A 899 6.50 55.44 9.56
C SER A 899 5.97 55.63 10.98
N SER A 900 4.71 55.25 11.21
CA SER A 900 4.01 55.50 12.48
C SER A 900 3.38 54.22 13.05
N GLY A 901 3.16 54.19 14.36
CA GLY A 901 2.59 53.03 15.07
C GLY A 901 3.59 51.96 15.52
N TRP A 902 4.86 52.05 15.12
CA TRP A 902 5.94 51.21 15.63
C TRP A 902 6.33 51.57 17.07
N THR A 903 6.63 50.56 17.88
CA THR A 903 7.14 50.73 19.25
C THR A 903 8.62 50.41 19.30
N VAL A 904 9.45 51.34 19.80
CA VAL A 904 10.90 51.11 19.98
C VAL A 904 11.17 50.77 21.43
N ASP A 905 11.47 49.51 21.73
CA ASP A 905 11.78 49.03 23.07
C ASP A 905 12.54 47.69 23.02
N ASP A 906 13.15 47.30 24.13
CA ASP A 906 13.72 45.97 24.33
C ASP A 906 12.57 44.97 24.56
N CYS A 907 12.28 44.15 23.55
CA CYS A 907 11.15 43.23 23.58
C CYS A 907 11.18 42.24 24.77
N ASP A 908 12.36 41.78 25.18
CA ASP A 908 12.50 40.83 26.29
C ASP A 908 12.16 41.50 27.63
N ASN A 909 12.44 42.80 27.71
CA ASN A 909 12.19 43.61 28.89
C ASN A 909 10.88 44.39 28.86
N MET A 910 10.18 44.51 27.74
CA MET A 910 8.93 45.27 27.66
C MET A 910 7.76 44.52 28.33
N LEU A 911 7.08 45.18 29.27
CA LEU A 911 5.92 44.61 29.96
C LEU A 911 4.71 44.59 29.00
N TYR A 912 4.20 43.39 28.67
CA TYR A 912 3.06 43.21 27.76
C TYR A 912 2.06 42.21 28.35
N ALA A 913 0.84 42.68 28.61
CA ALA A 913 -0.25 41.82 29.11
C ALA A 913 -0.89 41.03 27.98
N ASN A 914 -1.00 39.72 28.15
CA ASN A 914 -1.80 38.85 27.30
C ASN A 914 -2.25 37.60 28.06
N PHE A 915 -3.33 36.95 27.61
CA PHE A 915 -3.83 35.74 28.23
C PHE A 915 -4.76 34.95 27.32
N ASP A 916 -4.93 33.66 27.61
CA ASP A 916 -5.93 32.81 26.99
C ASP A 916 -6.98 32.35 28.01
N ALA A 917 -8.18 32.04 27.52
CA ALA A 917 -9.27 31.53 28.34
C ALA A 917 -9.70 30.14 27.84
N PHE A 918 -9.76 29.17 28.75
CA PHE A 918 -10.16 27.80 28.46
C PHE A 918 -11.40 27.41 29.26
N PHE A 919 -12.16 26.45 28.72
CA PHE A 919 -13.37 25.90 29.34
C PHE A 919 -14.47 26.95 29.58
N ALA A 920 -14.57 27.91 28.66
CA ALA A 920 -15.42 29.10 28.72
C ALA A 920 -16.90 28.76 28.46
N CYS A 921 -17.57 28.23 29.49
CA CYS A 921 -19.00 27.93 29.44
C CYS A 921 -19.78 28.59 30.59
N THR A 922 -21.09 28.80 30.40
CA THR A 922 -21.99 29.29 31.44
C THR A 922 -22.04 28.32 32.63
N ASN A 923 -21.92 28.76 33.89
CA ASN A 923 -21.92 27.85 35.05
C ASN A 923 -20.77 26.82 35.01
N SER A 924 -19.60 27.22 34.52
CA SER A 924 -18.39 26.39 34.38
C SER A 924 -17.22 26.94 35.21
N LEU A 925 -16.25 26.07 35.49
CA LEU A 925 -14.94 26.47 36.00
C LEU A 925 -14.04 26.90 34.82
N ILE A 926 -13.92 28.21 34.61
CA ILE A 926 -13.12 28.82 33.54
C ILE A 926 -11.66 28.92 33.99
N SER A 927 -10.72 28.58 33.10
CA SER A 927 -9.28 28.77 33.31
C SER A 927 -8.82 30.01 32.57
N LEU A 928 -8.13 30.92 33.26
CA LEU A 928 -7.42 32.04 32.65
C LEU A 928 -5.92 31.76 32.72
N GLU A 929 -5.27 31.66 31.57
CA GLU A 929 -3.84 31.36 31.46
C GLU A 929 -3.06 32.60 31.04
N ASP A 930 -2.13 33.04 31.89
CA ASP A 930 -1.22 34.15 31.59
C ASP A 930 -0.29 33.83 30.41
N LYS A 931 -0.29 34.72 29.41
CA LYS A 931 0.66 34.74 28.28
C LYS A 931 1.49 36.04 28.28
N SER A 932 1.52 36.74 29.41
CA SER A 932 2.22 38.01 29.53
C SER A 932 3.74 37.85 29.49
N THR A 933 4.43 38.87 28.97
CA THR A 933 5.89 38.91 28.85
C THR A 933 6.47 40.12 29.59
N GLY A 934 7.81 40.18 29.71
CA GLY A 934 8.50 41.28 30.38
C GLY A 934 8.64 41.12 31.89
N ASN A 935 8.70 39.88 32.41
CA ASN A 935 8.91 39.57 33.82
C ASN A 935 7.95 40.32 34.78
N PRO A 936 6.62 40.17 34.65
CA PRO A 936 5.67 40.78 35.57
C PRO A 936 5.89 40.31 37.02
N GLU A 937 5.71 41.23 37.96
CA GLU A 937 5.82 40.98 39.41
C GLU A 937 4.46 40.71 40.06
N THR A 938 3.38 41.32 39.55
CA THR A 938 2.01 41.07 40.04
C THR A 938 0.98 41.03 38.91
N TRP A 939 -0.11 40.30 39.14
CA TRP A 939 -1.25 40.11 38.24
C TRP A 939 -2.54 40.52 38.94
N SER A 940 -3.45 41.15 38.23
CA SER A 940 -4.78 41.55 38.69
C SER A 940 -5.79 41.32 37.57
N TRP A 941 -6.62 40.31 37.72
CA TRP A 941 -7.68 39.93 36.80
C TRP A 941 -8.99 40.56 37.25
N GLU A 942 -9.62 41.38 36.42
CA GLU A 942 -10.95 41.95 36.64
C GLU A 942 -11.93 41.35 35.63
N VAL A 943 -12.84 40.49 36.09
CA VAL A 943 -13.89 39.92 35.25
C VAL A 943 -15.14 40.76 35.38
N ARG A 944 -15.68 41.18 34.24
CA ARG A 944 -16.86 42.04 34.12
C ARG A 944 -17.96 41.33 33.35
N GLN A 945 -19.19 41.53 33.79
CA GLN A 945 -20.38 41.16 33.02
C GLN A 945 -21.32 42.36 32.99
N ASN A 946 -21.84 42.72 31.81
CA ASN A 946 -22.70 43.90 31.63
C ASN A 946 -22.08 45.20 32.21
N ASN A 947 -20.78 45.41 32.00
CA ASN A 947 -19.98 46.52 32.57
C ASN A 947 -19.94 46.60 34.11
N GLN A 948 -20.27 45.52 34.83
CA GLN A 948 -20.09 45.42 36.28
C GLN A 948 -19.00 44.40 36.62
N VAL A 949 -18.10 44.76 37.53
CA VAL A 949 -17.08 43.84 38.05
C VAL A 949 -17.75 42.75 38.88
N VAL A 950 -17.62 41.50 38.44
CA VAL A 950 -18.20 40.31 39.07
C VAL A 950 -17.17 39.48 39.81
N ALA A 951 -15.89 39.54 39.42
CA ALA A 951 -14.79 38.92 40.15
C ALA A 951 -13.48 39.71 40.01
N THR A 952 -12.63 39.64 41.03
CA THR A 952 -11.25 40.14 40.98
C THR A 952 -10.31 39.13 41.61
N VAL A 953 -9.24 38.75 40.91
CA VAL A 953 -8.26 37.74 41.37
C VAL A 953 -6.83 38.22 41.12
N ASN A 954 -5.93 37.93 42.06
CA ASN A 954 -4.53 38.36 42.00
C ASN A 954 -3.56 37.19 41.94
N GLU A 955 -3.89 36.18 41.13
CA GLU A 955 -3.04 35.01 40.88
C GLU A 955 -2.49 35.08 39.46
N GLN A 956 -1.36 34.41 39.19
CA GLN A 956 -0.77 34.44 37.85
C GLN A 956 -1.72 33.83 36.80
N SER A 957 -2.24 32.62 37.02
CA SER A 957 -3.19 31.96 36.13
C SER A 957 -4.38 31.40 36.93
N PRO A 958 -5.42 32.20 37.21
CA PRO A 958 -6.51 31.81 38.10
C PRO A 958 -7.50 30.86 37.42
N GLN A 959 -8.21 30.10 38.26
CA GLN A 959 -9.42 29.38 37.87
C GLN A 959 -10.63 29.99 38.57
N LEU A 960 -11.68 30.25 37.81
CA LEU A 960 -12.84 31.01 38.27
C LEU A 960 -14.11 30.25 37.97
N LEU A 961 -14.89 29.95 39.01
CA LEU A 961 -16.25 29.46 38.84
C LEU A 961 -17.12 30.65 38.45
N PHE A 962 -17.69 30.60 37.24
CA PHE A 962 -18.53 31.66 36.73
C PHE A 962 -19.99 31.21 36.65
N GLU A 963 -20.85 31.85 37.46
CA GLU A 963 -22.29 31.58 37.50
C GLU A 963 -23.05 32.76 36.85
N GLY A 964 -23.50 32.58 35.61
CA GLY A 964 -24.15 33.62 34.83
C GLY A 964 -24.25 33.29 33.33
N ASP A 965 -25.19 33.95 32.66
CA ASP A 965 -25.43 33.80 31.22
C ASP A 965 -24.96 35.06 30.48
N GLY A 966 -24.37 34.89 29.29
CA GLY A 966 -23.86 35.96 28.43
C GLY A 966 -22.36 36.24 28.61
N ASP A 967 -21.76 36.83 27.57
CA ASP A 967 -20.32 37.03 27.45
C ASP A 967 -19.72 37.83 28.60
N ILE A 968 -18.46 37.54 28.92
CA ILE A 968 -17.70 38.22 29.97
C ILE A 968 -16.54 39.02 29.37
N GLU A 969 -16.26 40.18 29.94
CA GLU A 969 -15.07 40.97 29.62
C GLU A 969 -14.03 40.74 30.72
N VAL A 970 -12.86 40.22 30.37
CA VAL A 970 -11.77 39.95 31.30
C VAL A 970 -10.64 40.95 31.07
N VAL A 971 -10.27 41.68 32.11
CA VAL A 971 -9.15 42.62 32.10
C VAL A 971 -8.00 42.06 32.95
N LEU A 972 -6.92 41.64 32.31
CA LEU A 972 -5.66 41.32 32.98
C LEU A 972 -4.83 42.59 33.10
N THR A 973 -4.48 43.00 34.31
CA THR A 973 -3.46 44.01 34.58
C THR A 973 -2.23 43.36 35.19
N ILE A 974 -1.07 43.56 34.58
CA ILE A 974 0.22 43.15 35.14
C ILE A 974 1.04 44.37 35.54
N THR A 975 1.91 44.23 36.53
CA THR A 975 2.81 45.30 36.98
C THR A 975 4.22 44.79 37.26
N ARG A 976 5.20 45.66 37.09
CA ARG A 976 6.61 45.45 37.45
C ARG A 976 7.18 46.78 37.96
N GLY A 977 7.51 46.87 39.25
CA GLY A 977 7.90 48.14 39.87
C GLY A 977 6.81 49.22 39.76
N SER A 978 7.11 50.32 39.05
CA SER A 978 6.14 51.40 38.77
C SER A 978 5.44 51.27 37.41
N GLU A 979 5.84 50.29 36.59
CA GLU A 979 5.29 50.03 35.27
C GLU A 979 4.05 49.14 35.39
N SER A 980 3.01 49.44 34.62
CA SER A 980 1.76 48.67 34.59
C SER A 980 1.17 48.69 33.20
N THR A 981 0.69 47.54 32.75
CA THR A 981 -0.04 47.39 31.48
C THR A 981 -1.24 46.48 31.68
N SER A 982 -2.25 46.63 30.82
CA SER A 982 -3.49 45.85 30.92
C SER A 982 -3.98 45.38 29.56
N LYS A 983 -4.52 44.17 29.51
CA LYS A 983 -5.18 43.58 28.34
C LYS A 983 -6.63 43.27 28.67
N THR A 984 -7.53 43.63 27.76
CA THR A 984 -8.95 43.32 27.88
C THR A 984 -9.35 42.37 26.75
N LYS A 985 -9.96 41.22 27.05
CA LYS A 985 -10.57 40.31 26.06
C LYS A 985 -12.03 40.05 26.43
N THR A 986 -12.90 40.02 25.41
CA THR A 986 -14.27 39.51 25.57
C THR A 986 -14.24 38.00 25.34
N ILE A 987 -14.77 37.23 26.28
CA ILE A 987 -14.83 35.78 26.24
C ILE A 987 -16.30 35.38 26.05
N GLU A 988 -16.59 34.81 24.88
CA GLU A 988 -17.91 34.25 24.59
C GLU A 988 -18.12 32.96 25.39
N LEU A 989 -19.25 32.87 26.08
CA LEU A 989 -19.56 31.70 26.92
C LEU A 989 -20.50 30.74 26.21
N SER A 990 -20.03 29.52 25.99
CA SER A 990 -20.86 28.45 25.45
C SER A 990 -21.81 27.86 26.51
N PRO A 991 -22.98 27.30 26.15
CA PRO A 991 -23.83 26.60 27.09
C PRO A 991 -23.12 25.39 27.72
N ASN A 992 -23.11 25.30 29.04
CA ASN A 992 -22.52 24.14 29.71
C ASN A 992 -23.49 22.96 29.68
N THR A 993 -23.11 21.92 28.94
CA THR A 993 -23.88 20.67 28.85
C THR A 993 -23.63 19.72 30.02
N LEU A 994 -22.62 19.98 30.84
CA LEU A 994 -22.31 19.17 32.02
C LEU A 994 -23.25 19.54 33.17
N THR A 995 -23.86 18.51 33.77
CA THR A 995 -24.60 18.67 35.02
C THR A 995 -23.64 18.69 36.20
N LYS A 996 -23.99 19.45 37.25
CA LYS A 996 -23.19 19.49 38.48
C LYS A 996 -23.07 18.08 39.08
N PRO A 997 -21.86 17.51 39.18
CA PRO A 997 -21.69 16.15 39.66
C PRO A 997 -22.02 16.06 41.15
N ASN A 998 -22.79 15.03 41.54
CA ASN A 998 -23.17 14.78 42.93
C ASN A 998 -22.57 13.46 43.41
N ILE A 999 -21.70 13.54 44.43
CA ILE A 999 -20.99 12.39 44.99
C ILE A 999 -21.94 11.57 45.88
N VAL A 1000 -22.05 10.28 45.57
CA VAL A 1000 -22.82 9.29 46.33
C VAL A 1000 -21.86 8.21 46.82
N VAL A 1001 -22.09 7.73 48.05
CA VAL A 1001 -21.23 6.73 48.69
C VAL A 1001 -21.96 5.41 48.87
N SER A 1002 -21.32 4.31 48.49
CA SER A 1002 -21.79 2.95 48.76
C SER A 1002 -20.62 2.10 49.24
N GLY A 1003 -20.61 1.77 50.54
CA GLY A 1003 -19.46 1.10 51.16
C GLY A 1003 -18.22 1.99 51.12
N ASN A 1004 -17.16 1.51 50.46
CA ASN A 1004 -15.91 2.25 50.25
C ASN A 1004 -15.82 2.90 48.86
N ILE A 1005 -16.88 2.88 48.04
CA ILE A 1005 -16.87 3.46 46.70
C ILE A 1005 -17.61 4.81 46.72
N LEU A 1006 -16.94 5.86 46.24
CA LEU A 1006 -17.52 7.16 45.93
C LEU A 1006 -17.84 7.19 44.43
N ARG A 1007 -19.04 7.57 44.02
CA ARG A 1007 -19.45 7.57 42.61
C ARG A 1007 -20.30 8.79 42.27
N VAL A 1008 -20.19 9.26 41.04
CA VAL A 1008 -21.10 10.25 40.45
C VAL A 1008 -21.82 9.65 39.25
N GLN A 1009 -22.98 10.21 38.89
CA GLN A 1009 -23.69 9.81 37.68
C GLN A 1009 -22.80 10.06 36.45
N ALA A 1010 -22.64 9.04 35.61
CA ALA A 1010 -21.91 9.18 34.35
C ALA A 1010 -22.66 10.14 33.42
N GLN A 1011 -21.89 11.04 32.81
CA GLN A 1011 -22.31 12.03 31.84
C GLN A 1011 -21.65 11.71 30.48
N PRO A 1012 -22.34 11.91 29.34
CA PRO A 1012 -21.81 11.57 28.02
C PRO A 1012 -20.51 12.35 27.69
N ASN A 1013 -19.55 11.67 27.07
CA ASN A 1013 -18.30 12.25 26.58
C ASN A 1013 -17.53 13.08 27.63
N ALA A 1014 -17.54 12.63 28.89
CA ALA A 1014 -16.95 13.37 29.99
C ALA A 1014 -15.90 12.54 30.75
N ASP A 1015 -14.79 13.20 31.07
CA ASP A 1015 -13.71 12.70 31.92
C ASP A 1015 -13.88 13.22 33.36
N TYR A 1016 -13.34 12.47 34.33
CA TYR A 1016 -13.51 12.72 35.76
C TYR A 1016 -12.15 12.81 36.44
N LEU A 1017 -11.96 13.83 37.28
CA LEU A 1017 -10.77 14.01 38.09
C LEU A 1017 -11.16 14.08 39.57
N TRP A 1018 -10.75 13.09 40.35
CA TRP A 1018 -11.08 13.02 41.77
C TRP A 1018 -10.02 13.70 42.64
N VAL A 1019 -10.49 14.52 43.57
CA VAL A 1019 -9.68 15.33 44.48
C VAL A 1019 -10.03 14.96 45.92
N TYR A 1020 -9.01 14.72 46.75
CA TYR A 1020 -9.12 14.41 48.17
C TYR A 1020 -8.26 15.40 48.98
N ASN A 1021 -8.89 16.11 49.92
CA ASN A 1021 -8.27 17.16 50.73
C ASN A 1021 -7.46 18.16 49.89
N GLY A 1022 -7.98 18.54 48.72
CA GLY A 1022 -7.33 19.45 47.77
C GLY A 1022 -6.22 18.85 46.92
N MET A 1023 -5.93 17.54 47.02
CA MET A 1023 -4.94 16.84 46.19
C MET A 1023 -5.62 15.86 45.23
N VAL A 1024 -5.17 15.81 43.98
CA VAL A 1024 -5.63 14.81 42.99
C VAL A 1024 -5.27 13.41 43.47
N VAL A 1025 -6.24 12.50 43.49
CA VAL A 1025 -6.06 11.11 43.96
C VAL A 1025 -6.33 10.04 42.91
N GLN A 1026 -6.92 10.40 41.78
CA GLN A 1026 -7.07 9.50 40.64
C GLN A 1026 -7.13 10.32 39.34
N GLU A 1027 -6.14 10.12 38.46
CA GLU A 1027 -6.15 10.56 37.07
C GLU A 1027 -6.69 9.43 36.19
N SER A 1028 -8.00 9.16 36.27
CA SER A 1028 -8.66 8.22 35.36
C SER A 1028 -10.06 8.70 35.04
N ASN A 1029 -10.51 8.53 33.79
CA ASN A 1029 -11.79 8.98 33.25
C ASN A 1029 -13.01 8.22 33.83
N LEU A 1030 -12.90 7.67 35.04
CA LEU A 1030 -13.91 6.86 35.69
C LEU A 1030 -14.81 7.72 36.58
N ASN A 1031 -16.11 7.55 36.42
CA ASN A 1031 -17.13 8.23 37.23
C ASN A 1031 -17.20 7.74 38.70
N TYR A 1032 -16.25 6.93 39.17
CA TYR A 1032 -16.17 6.43 40.54
C TYR A 1032 -14.72 6.36 41.03
N PHE A 1033 -14.56 6.45 42.35
CA PHE A 1033 -13.30 6.32 43.09
C PHE A 1033 -13.47 5.29 44.21
N VAL A 1034 -12.56 4.33 44.28
CA VAL A 1034 -12.55 3.30 45.34
C VAL A 1034 -11.63 3.74 46.47
N ASN A 1035 -12.21 4.07 47.62
CA ASN A 1035 -11.48 4.45 48.83
C ASN A 1035 -11.05 3.19 49.62
N GLU A 1036 -10.13 2.41 49.04
CA GLU A 1036 -9.67 1.11 49.58
C GLU A 1036 -9.15 1.21 51.02
N ASN A 1037 -8.59 2.36 51.40
CA ASN A 1037 -7.99 2.59 52.71
C ASN A 1037 -8.95 3.25 53.72
N LEU A 1038 -10.23 3.42 53.37
CA LEU A 1038 -11.24 4.09 54.21
C LEU A 1038 -10.77 5.47 54.71
N LEU A 1039 -10.10 6.23 53.85
CA LEU A 1039 -9.59 7.57 54.15
C LEU A 1039 -10.75 8.54 54.38
N GLU A 1040 -10.83 9.09 55.58
CA GLU A 1040 -11.78 10.14 55.95
C GLU A 1040 -11.25 11.52 55.50
N GLY A 1041 -12.13 12.36 54.97
CA GLY A 1041 -11.75 13.69 54.52
C GLY A 1041 -12.73 14.26 53.49
N VAL A 1042 -12.32 15.36 52.86
CA VAL A 1042 -13.09 16.07 51.85
C VAL A 1042 -12.79 15.47 50.48
N TYR A 1043 -13.82 15.07 49.76
CA TYR A 1043 -13.72 14.61 48.37
C TYR A 1043 -14.46 15.56 47.43
N GLN A 1044 -13.89 15.77 46.25
CA GLN A 1044 -14.52 16.48 45.13
C GLN A 1044 -14.24 15.74 43.83
N VAL A 1045 -15.06 15.99 42.81
CA VAL A 1045 -14.79 15.54 41.44
C VAL A 1045 -14.98 16.68 40.46
N ILE A 1046 -14.06 16.80 39.53
CA ILE A 1046 -14.12 17.72 38.39
C ILE A 1046 -14.50 16.89 37.16
N VAL A 1047 -15.52 17.32 36.43
CA VAL A 1047 -15.99 16.70 35.20
C VAL A 1047 -15.64 17.61 34.02
N ASN A 1048 -15.08 17.06 32.95
CA ASN A 1048 -14.65 17.80 31.75
C ASN A 1048 -15.09 17.07 30.48
N ASN A 1049 -15.61 17.76 29.47
CA ASN A 1049 -15.95 17.17 28.15
C ASN A 1049 -15.10 17.75 26.99
N GLY A 1050 -13.95 18.35 27.29
CA GLY A 1050 -13.08 19.01 26.32
C GLY A 1050 -13.41 20.48 26.11
N SER A 1051 -14.67 20.90 26.27
CA SER A 1051 -15.11 22.29 26.07
C SER A 1051 -15.56 22.99 27.35
N CYS A 1052 -16.12 22.28 28.33
CA CYS A 1052 -16.64 22.83 29.57
C CYS A 1052 -16.18 22.01 30.79
N ARG A 1053 -16.21 22.62 31.99
CA ARG A 1053 -15.94 21.91 33.25
C ARG A 1053 -17.04 22.13 34.28
N SER A 1054 -17.26 21.13 35.14
CA SER A 1054 -18.17 21.24 36.29
C SER A 1054 -17.56 20.58 37.52
N VAL A 1055 -17.72 21.18 38.69
CA VAL A 1055 -17.13 20.70 39.94
C VAL A 1055 -18.23 20.32 40.93
N SER A 1056 -18.04 19.22 41.66
CA SER A 1056 -18.97 18.81 42.71
C SER A 1056 -18.89 19.73 43.92
N GLU A 1057 -19.92 19.70 44.76
CA GLU A 1057 -19.78 20.16 46.14
C GLU A 1057 -18.69 19.36 46.88
N GLU A 1058 -18.10 19.97 47.89
CA GLU A 1058 -17.22 19.26 48.83
C GLU A 1058 -18.00 18.20 49.60
N PHE A 1059 -17.60 16.93 49.41
CA PHE A 1059 -18.21 15.80 50.08
C PHE A 1059 -17.34 15.34 51.24
N ASN A 1060 -17.80 15.60 52.47
CA ASN A 1060 -17.12 15.15 53.69
C ASN A 1060 -17.47 13.69 54.01
N LEU A 1061 -16.48 12.80 53.96
CA LEU A 1061 -16.65 11.38 54.26
C LEU A 1061 -16.04 11.01 55.63
N THR A 1062 -16.85 10.38 56.48
CA THR A 1062 -16.46 9.82 57.79
C THR A 1062 -17.03 8.41 57.96
N TYR A 1063 -16.27 7.45 58.49
CA TYR A 1063 -16.71 6.07 58.68
C TYR A 1063 -17.11 5.79 60.14
N THR A 1064 -18.12 4.95 60.39
CA THR A 1064 -18.50 4.52 61.76
C THR A 1064 -18.11 3.08 62.04
N SER A 1065 -17.94 2.71 63.32
CA SER A 1065 -17.40 1.39 63.73
C SER A 1065 -18.27 0.17 63.37
N SER A 1066 -19.47 0.37 62.80
CA SER A 1066 -20.32 -0.68 62.23
C SER A 1066 -20.10 -0.94 60.72
N ASP A 1067 -19.34 -0.10 60.02
CA ASP A 1067 -19.21 -0.15 58.56
C ASP A 1067 -18.09 -1.09 58.06
N SER A 1068 -17.33 -1.68 58.99
CA SER A 1068 -16.20 -2.58 58.71
C SER A 1068 -16.57 -3.99 58.17
N LYS A 1069 -17.84 -4.23 57.81
CA LYS A 1069 -18.33 -5.50 57.22
C LYS A 1069 -19.43 -5.31 56.16
N MET A 1070 -19.25 -4.42 55.19
CA MET A 1070 -20.12 -4.37 54.00
C MET A 1070 -19.31 -4.48 52.70
N ASN A 1071 -18.77 -5.68 52.43
CA ASN A 1071 -18.70 -6.15 51.04
C ASN A 1071 -20.07 -6.77 50.75
N THR A 1072 -21.06 -5.96 50.40
CA THR A 1072 -22.33 -6.48 49.90
C THR A 1072 -22.18 -6.77 48.41
N PRO A 1073 -22.27 -8.04 47.99
CA PRO A 1073 -22.03 -8.47 46.60
C PRO A 1073 -23.12 -8.07 45.61
N ILE A 1074 -24.24 -7.53 46.09
CA ILE A 1074 -25.34 -7.00 45.28
C ILE A 1074 -25.65 -5.58 45.74
N LEU A 1075 -25.90 -4.68 44.78
CA LEU A 1075 -26.34 -3.31 45.04
C LEU A 1075 -27.62 -2.98 44.28
N ALA A 1076 -28.60 -2.43 45.00
CA ALA A 1076 -29.81 -1.86 44.41
C ALA A 1076 -29.85 -0.32 44.54
N TYR A 1077 -30.00 0.41 43.42
CA TYR A 1077 -29.99 1.87 43.38
C TYR A 1077 -30.84 2.46 42.22
N PRO A 1078 -31.39 3.69 42.32
CA PRO A 1078 -31.35 4.57 43.47
C PRO A 1078 -32.26 4.06 44.59
N ASN A 1079 -31.84 4.30 45.82
CA ASN A 1079 -32.61 3.99 47.02
C ASN A 1079 -32.58 5.24 47.92
N PRO A 1080 -33.67 6.02 48.01
CA PRO A 1080 -35.05 5.64 47.71
C PRO A 1080 -35.43 5.56 46.22
N ILE A 1081 -36.33 4.62 45.90
CA ILE A 1081 -36.84 4.25 44.58
C ILE A 1081 -38.04 5.13 44.22
N LYS A 1082 -37.97 5.85 43.09
CA LYS A 1082 -39.08 6.69 42.59
C LYS A 1082 -39.99 5.99 41.58
N SER A 1083 -39.46 5.40 40.54
CA SER A 1083 -40.27 4.68 39.52
C SER A 1083 -39.51 3.53 38.89
N SER A 1084 -38.18 3.63 38.84
CA SER A 1084 -37.26 2.55 38.52
C SER A 1084 -36.10 2.47 39.52
N PHE A 1085 -35.43 1.32 39.53
CA PHE A 1085 -34.12 1.11 40.15
C PHE A 1085 -33.41 -0.06 39.47
N VAL A 1086 -32.10 -0.12 39.64
CA VAL A 1086 -31.21 -1.14 39.09
C VAL A 1086 -30.73 -2.03 40.22
N ILE A 1087 -30.59 -3.33 39.96
CA ILE A 1087 -29.88 -4.29 40.80
C ILE A 1087 -28.67 -4.78 40.03
N GLU A 1088 -27.50 -4.69 40.62
CA GLU A 1088 -26.24 -5.14 40.03
C GLU A 1088 -25.61 -6.22 40.91
N ASN A 1089 -25.23 -7.34 40.30
CA ASN A 1089 -24.48 -8.43 40.92
C ASN A 1089 -23.00 -8.28 40.62
N PHE A 1090 -22.16 -8.20 41.65
CA PHE A 1090 -20.71 -8.03 41.53
C PHE A 1090 -19.93 -9.33 41.79
N THR A 1091 -20.60 -10.50 41.80
CA THR A 1091 -19.91 -11.78 42.02
C THR A 1091 -20.02 -12.76 40.87
N ALA A 1092 -19.14 -13.75 40.91
CA ALA A 1092 -19.13 -14.90 40.03
C ALA A 1092 -20.18 -15.97 40.39
N ASP A 1093 -21.17 -15.66 41.25
CA ASP A 1093 -22.24 -16.58 41.65
C ASP A 1093 -23.58 -16.09 41.12
N SER A 1094 -24.40 -17.00 40.60
CA SER A 1094 -25.79 -16.73 40.22
C SER A 1094 -26.72 -17.03 41.39
N GLY A 1095 -27.88 -16.39 41.43
CA GLY A 1095 -28.89 -16.76 42.42
C GLY A 1095 -30.15 -15.91 42.39
N GLU A 1096 -31.11 -16.35 43.18
CA GLU A 1096 -32.47 -15.84 43.14
C GLU A 1096 -32.62 -14.59 44.02
N VAL A 1097 -33.06 -13.48 43.43
CA VAL A 1097 -33.45 -12.27 44.14
C VAL A 1097 -34.96 -12.23 44.33
N SER A 1098 -35.38 -12.07 45.58
CA SER A 1098 -36.78 -11.90 45.97
C SER A 1098 -36.95 -10.61 46.77
N ILE A 1099 -37.95 -9.81 46.43
CA ILE A 1099 -38.23 -8.54 47.10
C ILE A 1099 -39.50 -8.68 47.93
N TYR A 1100 -39.41 -8.41 49.22
CA TYR A 1100 -40.49 -8.57 50.17
C TYR A 1100 -41.03 -7.22 50.64
N ASN A 1101 -42.36 -7.11 50.73
CA ASN A 1101 -42.99 -6.03 51.49
C ASN A 1101 -42.89 -6.30 53.01
N LEU A 1102 -43.28 -5.31 53.83
CA LEU A 1102 -43.23 -5.43 55.30
C LEU A 1102 -44.16 -6.51 55.89
N LEU A 1103 -45.14 -7.01 55.13
CA LEU A 1103 -46.00 -8.12 55.54
C LEU A 1103 -45.36 -9.49 55.24
N GLY A 1104 -44.14 -9.49 54.66
CA GLY A 1104 -43.42 -10.70 54.28
C GLY A 1104 -43.91 -11.32 52.97
N GLN A 1105 -44.69 -10.60 52.17
CA GLN A 1105 -45.14 -11.07 50.86
C GLN A 1105 -44.13 -10.66 49.78
N VAL A 1106 -43.81 -11.59 48.88
CA VAL A 1106 -42.95 -11.31 47.71
C VAL A 1106 -43.72 -10.44 46.74
N VAL A 1107 -43.17 -9.28 46.40
CA VAL A 1107 -43.75 -8.33 45.44
C VAL A 1107 -43.11 -8.42 44.06
N ASP A 1108 -41.85 -8.85 43.99
CA ASP A 1108 -41.13 -9.12 42.74
C ASP A 1108 -40.02 -10.15 42.97
N LYS A 1109 -39.65 -10.86 41.91
CA LYS A 1109 -38.70 -11.97 41.96
C LYS A 1109 -38.03 -12.21 40.61
N LEU A 1110 -36.72 -12.44 40.60
CA LEU A 1110 -35.97 -12.85 39.40
C LEU A 1110 -34.72 -13.67 39.75
N GLU A 1111 -34.15 -14.34 38.75
CA GLU A 1111 -32.82 -14.93 38.79
C GLU A 1111 -31.81 -13.92 38.26
N LEU A 1112 -30.70 -13.71 38.99
CA LEU A 1112 -29.59 -12.87 38.58
C LEU A 1112 -28.38 -13.76 38.28
N ASP A 1113 -27.89 -13.67 37.04
CA ASP A 1113 -26.68 -14.32 36.59
C ASP A 1113 -25.41 -13.58 37.06
N LYS A 1114 -24.26 -14.17 36.80
CA LYS A 1114 -22.95 -13.69 37.25
C LYS A 1114 -22.63 -12.35 36.59
N ASN A 1115 -22.18 -11.36 37.37
CA ASN A 1115 -21.84 -10.01 36.89
C ASN A 1115 -22.97 -9.30 36.11
N GLU A 1116 -24.23 -9.63 36.38
CA GLU A 1116 -25.38 -9.10 35.65
C GLU A 1116 -25.95 -7.81 36.28
N ILE A 1117 -26.39 -6.88 35.42
CA ILE A 1117 -27.10 -5.65 35.79
C ILE A 1117 -28.54 -5.74 35.27
N VAL A 1118 -29.52 -5.59 36.17
CA VAL A 1118 -30.94 -5.65 35.81
C VAL A 1118 -31.67 -4.39 36.25
N GLU A 1119 -32.33 -3.73 35.31
CA GLU A 1119 -33.19 -2.58 35.60
C GLU A 1119 -34.66 -2.99 35.83
N PHE A 1120 -35.22 -2.51 36.94
CA PHE A 1120 -36.64 -2.59 37.25
C PHE A 1120 -37.30 -1.26 36.93
N SER A 1121 -38.13 -1.24 35.88
CA SER A 1121 -38.85 -0.06 35.43
C SER A 1121 -40.35 -0.15 35.71
N ASN A 1122 -41.02 1.00 35.87
CA ASN A 1122 -42.48 1.12 36.06
C ASN A 1122 -43.05 0.42 37.32
N ILE A 1123 -42.33 0.51 38.43
CA ILE A 1123 -42.67 -0.17 39.69
C ILE A 1123 -43.93 0.43 40.32
N LYS A 1124 -44.97 -0.40 40.46
CA LYS A 1124 -46.28 -0.04 41.05
C LYS A 1124 -46.40 -0.37 42.54
N TRP A 1125 -45.29 -0.67 43.21
CA TRP A 1125 -45.27 -0.93 44.64
C TRP A 1125 -45.81 0.27 45.42
N GLN A 1126 -46.51 0.00 46.52
CA GLN A 1126 -46.95 1.09 47.40
C GLN A 1126 -45.74 1.75 48.07
N LYS A 1127 -45.85 3.05 48.36
CA LYS A 1127 -44.82 3.78 49.12
C LYS A 1127 -44.56 3.07 50.45
N GLY A 1128 -43.30 2.84 50.80
CA GLY A 1128 -42.95 2.09 52.01
C GLY A 1128 -41.60 1.39 51.93
N PHE A 1129 -41.30 0.59 52.96
CA PHE A 1129 -40.06 -0.17 53.05
C PHE A 1129 -40.21 -1.56 52.43
N TYR A 1130 -39.16 -1.99 51.74
CA TYR A 1130 -39.04 -3.31 51.15
C TYR A 1130 -37.71 -3.92 51.55
N ILE A 1131 -37.63 -5.25 51.50
CA ILE A 1131 -36.39 -5.98 51.74
C ILE A 1131 -36.08 -6.80 50.51
N LEU A 1132 -35.00 -6.45 49.82
CA LEU A 1132 -34.39 -7.29 48.80
C LEU A 1132 -33.62 -8.40 49.52
N VAL A 1133 -33.89 -9.65 49.15
CA VAL A 1133 -33.19 -10.82 49.66
C VAL A 1133 -32.63 -11.59 48.47
N TRP A 1134 -31.33 -11.82 48.47
CA TRP A 1134 -30.67 -12.65 47.47
C TRP A 1134 -30.21 -13.97 48.09
N ASN A 1135 -30.49 -15.09 47.44
CA ASN A 1135 -30.14 -16.42 47.92
C ASN A 1135 -29.34 -17.18 46.85
N THR A 1136 -28.06 -17.43 47.14
CA THR A 1136 -27.15 -18.17 46.25
C THR A 1136 -27.08 -19.66 46.56
N GLY A 1137 -27.95 -20.17 47.45
CA GLY A 1137 -27.94 -21.56 47.92
C GLY A 1137 -27.01 -21.81 49.10
N GLU A 1138 -25.87 -21.12 49.19
CA GLU A 1138 -24.93 -21.21 50.32
C GLU A 1138 -25.07 -20.06 51.33
N THR A 1139 -25.42 -18.86 50.86
CA THR A 1139 -25.56 -17.66 51.70
C THR A 1139 -26.75 -16.80 51.28
N VAL A 1140 -27.29 -16.04 52.24
CA VAL A 1140 -28.45 -15.16 52.02
C VAL A 1140 -28.08 -13.72 52.37
N PHE A 1141 -28.15 -12.83 51.38
CA PHE A 1141 -27.88 -11.40 51.53
C PHE A 1141 -29.18 -10.61 51.59
N LYS A 1142 -29.19 -9.49 52.32
CA LYS A 1142 -30.38 -8.65 52.48
C LYS A 1142 -30.03 -7.16 52.36
N GLN A 1143 -30.78 -6.44 51.54
CA GLN A 1143 -30.70 -4.98 51.43
C GLN A 1143 -32.08 -4.37 51.67
N LYS A 1144 -32.12 -3.29 52.46
CA LYS A 1144 -33.35 -2.51 52.67
C LYS A 1144 -33.55 -1.54 51.51
N LEU A 1145 -34.73 -1.58 50.89
CA LEU A 1145 -35.16 -0.63 49.87
C LEU A 1145 -36.26 0.28 50.43
N VAL A 1146 -36.33 1.50 49.93
CA VAL A 1146 -37.34 2.50 50.28
C VAL A 1146 -38.05 2.92 49.00
N LYS A 1147 -39.35 2.69 48.87
CA LYS A 1147 -40.16 3.22 47.76
C LYS A 1147 -40.79 4.54 48.18
N GLU A 1148 -40.44 5.61 47.48
CA GLU A 1148 -40.97 6.97 47.70
C GLU A 1148 -42.29 7.26 47.01
#